data_AF-A0A7Y4LD34-F1
#
_entry.id   AF-A0A7Y4LD34-F1
#
_cell.length_a   1.000
_cell.length_b   1.000
_cell.length_c   1.000
_cell.angle_alpha   90.00
_cell.angle_beta   90.00
_cell.angle_gamma   90.00
#
_symmetry.space_group_name_H-M   'P 1'
#
loop_
_entity.id
_entity.type
_entity.pdbx_description
1 polymer ?
#
loop_
_entity_poly.entity_id
_entity_poly.type
_entity_poly.pdbx_seq_one_letter_code
_entity_poly.pdbx_strand_id
1 'polypeptide(L)'
;MKKYSTTLKSLVLATSLAWVVGGAYADTLPSGVSQAVTNASQTATIQVATNDDKSKETSSSKVAPIKPADFPKIQPEIEFSRASFIVSNVLTRLEYNKKPLDGKMSEEVYKAYFKLLDPQKMFFTAEDLAHYQPAESLVSRMLLAGDMRFAFDVFLRYRDRVAQRYDYAISLLEQPFDFSVDEQFNVDRKKADWPKNDDEVNDLWRRRVKNDFIRLKLTKTDDAKIRETLRKRYTNHRNQLVRMTSEEVAEMFLNSYADSTDPHTTYYSPSSAKDFDVQMSLSVEGIGAVLQKRDEYGQIREVVAGGPAAKDGRLQPGDRIVAVGQGEDGAMEDVVDWRLEDIVKKIRGKRGSVVRIEVIPAEGGLDGKHRVIRIVRDKVLMEEQAARSKMLETDIDGVKRKIGVIIIPSFYEDFDGRIQGTPNYKSVTRDVEKILTDYKKDGVEGVVLDLRGNGGGSLNEAANLTGLFIGDKQTVVQVRSADGDVNNVRSRNVEKLWDKPVVVIVDRTSASASEIFAAAIQDYSRGVVVGDRTWGKGTVQTFRSLSDFLRDPNPTDKDSLGALKWTIQKFFRVNGGSTQVKGVTPDIKFPSMFDKEDLGEASYDNAMPWTAIQPASYKPLASLSEEIKTLKARHDKRIKTSGSWQLMEDETSYALKLSQRKSYSLNLVKREAEREKMNETYKDFEKRRKDLGEKDLATFKLDDGLAAGEGNLKQELEDEKKRKENLDVIVRESANIASDMVALKVKR
;
A
#
# COMPACT_ATOMS: atom_id res chain seq x y z
N MET A 1 7.33 6.13 -27.69
CA MET A 1 8.26 6.13 -26.54
C MET A 1 7.77 7.03 -25.40
N LYS A 2 6.51 6.90 -24.98
CA LYS A 2 5.88 7.64 -23.86
C LYS A 2 4.61 6.87 -23.45
N LYS A 3 4.72 5.75 -22.73
CA LYS A 3 3.54 4.90 -22.42
C LYS A 3 3.77 4.13 -21.11
N TYR A 4 2.66 3.70 -20.50
CA TYR A 4 2.56 2.77 -19.36
C TYR A 4 2.85 3.41 -18.00
N SER A 5 1.84 3.53 -17.11
CA SER A 5 2.10 4.02 -15.75
C SER A 5 1.01 3.88 -14.67
N THR A 6 -0.27 3.57 -14.95
CA THR A 6 -1.33 3.91 -13.97
C THR A 6 -1.75 2.87 -12.92
N THR A 7 -1.21 1.63 -12.84
CA THR A 7 -1.84 0.52 -12.05
C THR A 7 -1.16 0.07 -10.77
N LEU A 8 0.12 0.40 -10.53
CA LEU A 8 0.73 0.25 -9.20
C LEU A 8 0.68 1.56 -8.37
N LYS A 9 0.25 2.68 -8.98
CA LYS A 9 0.24 4.03 -8.39
C LYS A 9 -0.58 4.18 -7.11
N SER A 10 -1.67 3.44 -6.99
CA SER A 10 -2.61 3.57 -5.87
C SER A 10 -2.13 2.86 -4.60
N LEU A 11 -1.03 2.13 -4.68
CA LEU A 11 -0.81 1.03 -3.74
C LEU A 11 0.52 1.12 -2.96
N VAL A 12 1.44 1.97 -3.39
CA VAL A 12 2.54 2.47 -2.54
C VAL A 12 2.15 3.76 -1.80
N LEU A 13 0.99 4.35 -2.14
CA LEU A 13 0.37 5.47 -1.39
C LEU A 13 -0.59 5.01 -0.28
N ALA A 14 -1.00 3.74 -0.30
CA ALA A 14 -1.95 3.18 0.66
C ALA A 14 -1.22 2.66 1.90
N THR A 15 -0.68 3.60 2.68
CA THR A 15 -0.95 3.52 4.12
C THR A 15 -2.25 4.25 4.50
N SER A 16 -2.84 4.99 3.57
CA SER A 16 -4.15 5.59 3.77
C SER A 16 -5.01 5.55 2.50
N LEU A 17 -6.09 4.77 2.58
CA LEU A 17 -7.20 4.52 1.63
C LEU A 17 -6.93 3.74 0.32
N ALA A 18 -7.37 2.48 0.31
CA ALA A 18 -7.99 1.88 -0.87
C ALA A 18 -9.01 0.78 -0.48
N TRP A 19 -10.27 1.17 -0.29
CA TRP A 19 -11.38 0.46 -0.91
C TRP A 19 -12.04 1.52 -1.79
N VAL A 20 -11.93 1.43 -3.11
CA VAL A 20 -13.06 0.96 -3.95
C VAL A 20 -12.58 0.23 -5.22
N VAL A 21 -11.28 0.14 -5.48
CA VAL A 21 -10.76 -0.47 -6.73
C VAL A 21 -10.00 -1.77 -6.48
N GLY A 22 -9.74 -2.16 -5.23
CA GLY A 22 -8.84 -3.28 -4.88
C GLY A 22 -9.32 -4.70 -5.21
N GLY A 23 -10.62 -4.92 -5.40
CA GLY A 23 -11.16 -6.27 -5.65
C GLY A 23 -10.87 -6.85 -7.05
N ALA A 24 -10.46 -6.02 -8.01
CA ALA A 24 -10.25 -6.47 -9.39
C ALA A 24 -8.77 -6.61 -9.82
N TYR A 25 -7.79 -6.32 -8.95
CA TYR A 25 -6.40 -6.08 -9.39
C TYR A 25 -5.30 -6.85 -8.65
N ALA A 26 -5.60 -7.58 -7.57
CA ALA A 26 -4.64 -8.54 -7.02
C ALA A 26 -4.35 -9.69 -8.01
N ASP A 27 -5.24 -9.86 -9.00
CA ASP A 27 -5.37 -11.00 -9.88
C ASP A 27 -4.44 -11.01 -11.11
N THR A 28 -3.73 -9.93 -11.41
CA THR A 28 -2.87 -9.80 -12.61
C THR A 28 -1.38 -9.60 -12.31
N LEU A 29 -1.02 -9.47 -11.03
CA LEU A 29 0.37 -9.29 -10.62
C LEU A 29 1.00 -10.65 -10.29
N PRO A 30 2.26 -10.93 -10.68
CA PRO A 30 3.01 -12.06 -10.15
C PRO A 30 2.93 -12.06 -8.62
N SER A 31 2.80 -13.23 -7.99
CA SER A 31 2.60 -13.39 -6.54
C SER A 31 3.55 -12.54 -5.68
N GLY A 32 4.80 -12.36 -6.10
CA GLY A 32 5.78 -11.48 -5.42
C GLY A 32 5.47 -9.98 -5.50
N VAL A 33 4.91 -9.49 -6.62
CA VAL A 33 4.50 -8.07 -6.79
C VAL A 33 3.14 -7.84 -6.13
N SER A 34 2.21 -8.79 -6.26
CA SER A 34 0.91 -8.78 -5.60
C SER A 34 1.06 -8.69 -4.08
N GLN A 35 2.10 -9.29 -3.49
CA GLN A 35 2.31 -9.30 -2.05
C GLN A 35 3.05 -8.07 -1.48
N ALA A 36 4.01 -7.49 -2.22
CA ALA A 36 4.57 -6.18 -1.86
C ALA A 36 3.49 -5.08 -1.86
N VAL A 37 2.58 -5.22 -2.82
CA VAL A 37 1.34 -4.45 -2.95
C VAL A 37 0.40 -4.79 -1.78
N THR A 38 0.05 -6.04 -1.54
CA THR A 38 -0.89 -6.45 -0.47
C THR A 38 -0.38 -6.16 0.95
N ASN A 39 0.93 -6.14 1.19
CA ASN A 39 1.52 -5.75 2.47
C ASN A 39 1.47 -4.22 2.69
N ALA A 40 1.53 -3.44 1.61
CA ALA A 40 1.17 -2.02 1.68
C ALA A 40 -0.35 -1.86 1.91
N SER A 41 -1.21 -2.57 1.16
CA SER A 41 -2.68 -2.48 1.29
C SER A 41 -3.28 -2.99 2.61
N GLN A 42 -2.60 -3.88 3.35
CA GLN A 42 -3.05 -4.35 4.67
C GLN A 42 -3.15 -3.25 5.73
N THR A 43 -2.64 -2.06 5.44
CA THR A 43 -2.60 -0.94 6.39
C THR A 43 -3.84 -0.04 6.37
N ALA A 44 -4.85 -0.28 5.54
CA ALA A 44 -5.94 0.68 5.40
C ALA A 44 -7.33 0.03 5.33
N THR A 45 -8.01 -0.12 6.48
CA THR A 45 -9.47 0.15 6.62
C THR A 45 -9.95 -0.01 8.06
N ILE A 46 -10.25 1.11 8.74
CA ILE A 46 -10.97 1.12 10.00
C ILE A 46 -11.94 2.33 10.05
N GLN A 47 -13.22 2.24 9.70
CA GLN A 47 -14.09 3.41 9.98
C GLN A 47 -15.58 3.19 10.17
N VAL A 48 -16.27 4.26 10.58
CA VAL A 48 -17.15 4.30 11.77
C VAL A 48 -18.44 5.16 11.55
N ALA A 49 -19.65 4.53 11.52
CA ALA A 49 -21.01 4.96 12.04
C ALA A 49 -22.06 5.49 11.03
N THR A 50 -23.42 5.46 11.18
CA THR A 50 -24.44 5.24 12.26
C THR A 50 -25.81 4.75 11.68
N ASN A 51 -26.59 3.98 12.49
CA ASN A 51 -28.08 3.87 12.70
C ASN A 51 -29.10 3.85 11.51
N ASP A 52 -30.22 3.09 11.48
CA ASP A 52 -31.13 2.51 12.49
C ASP A 52 -31.88 1.23 12.00
N ASP A 53 -32.07 0.29 12.93
CA ASP A 53 -33.26 -0.52 13.31
C ASP A 53 -34.04 -1.42 12.29
N LYS A 54 -33.83 -2.75 12.34
CA LYS A 54 -34.74 -3.79 12.92
C LYS A 54 -34.46 -5.21 12.37
N SER A 55 -34.29 -6.12 13.32
CA SER A 55 -34.00 -7.57 13.27
C SER A 55 -34.96 -8.45 12.46
N LYS A 56 -34.43 -9.54 11.84
CA LYS A 56 -34.76 -10.95 12.21
C LYS A 56 -34.05 -12.04 11.35
N GLU A 57 -33.47 -13.00 12.08
CA GLU A 57 -33.38 -14.46 11.88
C GLU A 57 -32.76 -15.08 10.59
N THR A 58 -31.51 -15.51 10.76
CA THR A 58 -30.84 -16.75 10.31
C THR A 58 -31.56 -17.70 9.34
N SER A 59 -31.04 -17.76 8.11
CA SER A 59 -30.88 -18.99 7.32
C SER A 59 -29.54 -18.88 6.59
N SER A 60 -28.84 -20.00 6.35
CA SER A 60 -27.57 -20.05 5.61
C SER A 60 -27.68 -19.23 4.31
N SER A 61 -27.19 -17.98 4.35
CA SER A 61 -27.58 -17.00 3.35
C SER A 61 -26.68 -17.20 2.14
N LYS A 62 -27.28 -17.62 1.02
CA LYS A 62 -26.66 -17.35 -0.27
C LYS A 62 -26.60 -15.83 -0.36
N VAL A 63 -25.40 -15.24 -0.29
CA VAL A 63 -25.23 -13.80 -0.44
C VAL A 63 -25.99 -13.36 -1.69
N ALA A 64 -27.06 -12.61 -1.48
CA ALA A 64 -27.97 -12.17 -2.54
C ALA A 64 -27.61 -10.75 -2.98
N PRO A 65 -27.80 -10.40 -4.26
CA PRO A 65 -27.71 -9.02 -4.70
C PRO A 65 -28.71 -8.16 -3.95
N ILE A 66 -28.25 -7.06 -3.34
CA ILE A 66 -29.11 -6.10 -2.65
C ILE A 66 -30.06 -5.48 -3.68
N LYS A 67 -31.34 -5.32 -3.32
CA LYS A 67 -32.34 -4.72 -4.21
C LYS A 67 -32.10 -3.20 -4.30
N PRO A 68 -32.37 -2.57 -5.46
CA PRO A 68 -32.20 -1.11 -5.61
C PRO A 68 -32.95 -0.27 -4.57
N ALA A 69 -34.10 -0.73 -4.09
CA ALA A 69 -34.88 -0.06 -3.03
C ALA A 69 -34.15 0.00 -1.68
N ASP A 70 -33.20 -0.92 -1.45
CA ASP A 70 -32.44 -1.05 -0.21
C ASP A 70 -31.03 -0.40 -0.34
N PHE A 71 -30.74 0.26 -1.46
CA PHE A 71 -29.49 1.01 -1.60
C PHE A 71 -29.50 2.21 -0.64
N PRO A 72 -28.36 2.54 0.00
CA PRO A 72 -28.26 3.74 0.82
C PRO A 72 -28.71 4.98 0.04
N LYS A 73 -29.59 5.77 0.66
CA LYS A 73 -29.94 7.09 0.12
C LYS A 73 -28.75 8.00 0.37
N ILE A 74 -28.12 8.45 -0.70
CA ILE A 74 -26.98 9.36 -0.67
C ILE A 74 -27.40 10.73 -1.18
N GLN A 75 -26.90 11.77 -0.55
CA GLN A 75 -27.19 13.15 -0.92
C GLN A 75 -26.04 14.07 -0.48
N PRO A 76 -25.85 15.23 -1.14
CA PRO A 76 -24.93 16.25 -0.66
C PRO A 76 -25.28 16.70 0.76
N GLU A 77 -24.36 16.49 1.70
CA GLU A 77 -24.46 16.99 3.08
C GLU A 77 -23.70 18.32 3.22
N ILE A 78 -24.17 19.20 4.12
CA ILE A 78 -23.67 20.57 4.24
C ILE A 78 -22.20 20.62 4.68
N GLU A 79 -21.77 19.63 5.47
CA GLU A 79 -20.42 19.41 5.92
C GLU A 79 -19.46 19.24 4.74
N PHE A 80 -19.86 18.48 3.72
CA PHE A 80 -19.05 18.25 2.52
C PHE A 80 -19.03 19.47 1.59
N SER A 81 -20.11 20.25 1.54
CA SER A 81 -20.11 21.55 0.88
C SER A 81 -19.12 22.52 1.53
N ARG A 82 -19.08 22.56 2.87
CA ARG A 82 -18.11 23.35 3.64
C ARG A 82 -16.68 22.84 3.41
N ALA A 83 -16.47 21.53 3.44
CA ALA A 83 -15.17 20.92 3.16
C ALA A 83 -14.67 21.29 1.77
N SER A 84 -15.51 21.20 0.74
CA SER A 84 -15.21 21.60 -0.64
C SER A 84 -14.73 23.05 -0.73
N PHE A 85 -15.43 23.97 -0.07
CA PHE A 85 -15.04 25.38 -0.03
C PHE A 85 -13.67 25.59 0.64
N ILE A 86 -13.43 24.94 1.78
CA ILE A 86 -12.16 25.06 2.52
C ILE A 86 -11.01 24.48 1.70
N VAL A 87 -11.16 23.25 1.18
CA VAL A 87 -10.17 22.58 0.33
C VAL A 87 -9.81 23.46 -0.87
N SER A 88 -10.81 24.01 -1.56
CA SER A 88 -10.61 24.94 -2.68
C SER A 88 -9.77 26.16 -2.30
N ASN A 89 -10.03 26.77 -1.14
CA ASN A 89 -9.26 27.93 -0.69
C ASN A 89 -7.86 27.56 -0.19
N VAL A 90 -7.68 26.40 0.43
CA VAL A 90 -6.36 25.93 0.90
C VAL A 90 -5.47 25.62 -0.29
N LEU A 91 -5.92 24.81 -1.25
CA LEU A 91 -5.08 24.38 -2.37
C LEU A 91 -4.71 25.56 -3.29
N THR A 92 -5.62 26.50 -3.52
CA THR A 92 -5.32 27.69 -4.35
C THR A 92 -4.36 28.69 -3.70
N ARG A 93 -4.14 28.64 -2.37
CA ARG A 93 -3.36 29.66 -1.63
C ARG A 93 -2.14 29.14 -0.90
N LEU A 94 -2.21 27.92 -0.36
CA LEU A 94 -1.25 27.36 0.58
C LEU A 94 -0.48 26.16 0.03
N GLU A 95 -0.89 25.60 -1.11
CA GLU A 95 -0.14 24.54 -1.75
C GLU A 95 1.19 25.04 -2.30
N TYR A 96 2.19 24.16 -2.32
CA TYR A 96 3.53 24.47 -2.82
C TYR A 96 3.49 25.03 -4.24
N ASN A 97 2.69 24.39 -5.10
CA ASN A 97 2.42 24.84 -6.44
C ASN A 97 0.97 25.34 -6.51
N LYS A 98 0.78 26.64 -6.21
CA LYS A 98 -0.52 27.33 -6.10
C LYS A 98 -1.25 27.40 -7.46
N LYS A 99 -1.72 26.26 -7.98
CA LYS A 99 -2.44 26.18 -9.26
C LYS A 99 -3.80 26.88 -9.14
N PRO A 100 -4.21 27.70 -10.12
CA PRO A 100 -5.53 28.33 -10.09
C PRO A 100 -6.63 27.28 -10.28
N LEU A 101 -7.76 27.46 -9.58
CA LEU A 101 -8.98 26.70 -9.81
C LEU A 101 -9.79 27.37 -10.92
N ASP A 102 -9.28 27.27 -12.15
CA ASP A 102 -9.82 27.89 -13.36
C ASP A 102 -10.51 26.88 -14.30
N GLY A 103 -10.85 27.30 -15.53
CA GLY A 103 -11.46 26.43 -16.53
C GLY A 103 -10.60 25.22 -16.91
N LYS A 104 -9.26 25.36 -16.92
CA LYS A 104 -8.36 24.24 -17.22
C LYS A 104 -8.37 23.23 -16.08
N MET A 105 -8.28 23.71 -14.83
CA MET A 105 -8.41 22.83 -13.66
C MET A 105 -9.79 22.17 -13.63
N SER A 106 -10.84 22.87 -14.04
CA SER A 106 -12.19 22.31 -14.18
C SER A 106 -12.21 21.05 -15.07
N GLU A 107 -11.58 21.11 -16.24
CA GLU A 107 -11.45 19.97 -17.15
C GLU A 107 -10.62 18.83 -16.55
N GLU A 108 -9.53 19.16 -15.84
CA GLU A 108 -8.66 18.18 -15.17
C GLU A 108 -9.42 17.42 -14.09
N VAL A 109 -10.15 18.12 -13.20
CA VAL A 109 -10.97 17.50 -12.15
C VAL A 109 -12.11 16.67 -12.73
N TYR A 110 -12.80 17.17 -13.76
CA TYR A 110 -13.85 16.43 -14.45
C TYR A 110 -13.33 15.07 -14.95
N LYS A 111 -12.21 15.08 -15.68
CA LYS A 111 -11.57 13.86 -16.21
C LYS A 111 -11.07 12.95 -15.09
N ALA A 112 -10.50 13.53 -14.03
CA ALA A 112 -10.02 12.79 -12.87
C ALA A 112 -11.16 12.05 -12.15
N TYR A 113 -12.34 12.66 -12.02
CA TYR A 113 -13.47 12.05 -11.34
C TYR A 113 -14.03 10.82 -12.10
N PHE A 114 -14.24 10.92 -13.41
CA PHE A 114 -14.63 9.76 -14.21
C PHE A 114 -13.56 8.66 -14.21
N LYS A 115 -12.28 9.03 -14.25
CA LYS A 115 -11.16 8.09 -14.15
C LYS A 115 -11.08 7.40 -12.79
N LEU A 116 -11.42 8.10 -11.70
CA LEU A 116 -11.47 7.55 -10.35
C LEU A 116 -12.59 6.51 -10.21
N LEU A 117 -13.78 6.82 -10.72
CA LEU A 117 -14.95 5.93 -10.66
C LEU A 117 -14.79 4.70 -11.58
N ASP A 118 -14.30 4.90 -12.81
CA ASP A 118 -14.18 3.84 -13.81
C ASP A 118 -12.78 3.79 -14.47
N PRO A 119 -11.73 3.38 -13.73
CA PRO A 119 -10.35 3.40 -14.21
C PRO A 119 -10.07 2.44 -15.37
N GLN A 120 -10.90 1.40 -15.57
CA GLN A 120 -10.78 0.43 -16.67
C GLN A 120 -11.80 0.63 -17.78
N LYS A 121 -12.67 1.63 -17.65
CA LYS A 121 -13.70 1.94 -18.65
C LYS A 121 -14.56 0.71 -18.94
N MET A 122 -15.05 0.12 -17.84
CA MET A 122 -15.85 -1.11 -17.82
C MET A 122 -17.30 -0.83 -17.42
N PHE A 123 -17.62 0.32 -16.86
CA PHE A 123 -18.95 0.60 -16.30
C PHE A 123 -19.71 1.62 -17.13
N PHE A 124 -19.12 2.79 -17.37
CA PHE A 124 -19.73 3.86 -18.13
C PHE A 124 -19.69 3.59 -19.64
N THR A 125 -20.67 4.15 -20.35
CA THR A 125 -20.64 4.27 -21.82
C THR A 125 -20.18 5.67 -22.25
N ALA A 126 -19.79 5.82 -23.51
CA ALA A 126 -19.52 7.14 -24.10
C ALA A 126 -20.75 8.07 -24.04
N GLU A 127 -21.96 7.51 -24.14
CA GLU A 127 -23.22 8.24 -23.96
C GLU A 127 -23.37 8.80 -22.54
N ASP A 128 -23.01 8.02 -21.51
CA ASP A 128 -23.00 8.49 -20.12
C ASP A 128 -22.06 9.70 -19.95
N LEU A 129 -20.86 9.64 -20.55
CA LEU A 129 -19.91 10.75 -20.50
C LEU A 129 -20.42 11.98 -21.25
N ALA A 130 -21.06 11.80 -22.41
CA ALA A 130 -21.62 12.90 -23.20
C ALA A 130 -22.74 13.63 -22.44
N HIS A 131 -23.55 12.91 -21.67
CA HIS A 131 -24.60 13.51 -20.83
C HIS A 131 -24.05 14.52 -19.82
N TYR A 132 -22.90 14.22 -19.20
CA TYR A 132 -22.28 15.07 -18.18
C TYR A 132 -21.28 16.09 -18.72
N GLN A 133 -20.92 16.00 -20.00
CA GLN A 133 -19.94 16.88 -20.64
C GLN A 133 -20.20 18.39 -20.45
N PRO A 134 -21.44 18.90 -20.44
CA PRO A 134 -21.68 20.33 -20.20
C PRO A 134 -21.13 20.85 -18.86
N ALA A 135 -20.99 19.98 -17.84
CA ALA A 135 -20.44 20.34 -16.54
C ALA A 135 -18.91 20.48 -16.54
N GLU A 136 -18.19 19.98 -17.55
CA GLU A 136 -16.72 19.96 -17.61
C GLU A 136 -16.11 21.36 -17.35
N SER A 137 -16.71 22.42 -17.90
CA SER A 137 -16.27 23.80 -17.72
C SER A 137 -16.74 24.48 -16.42
N LEU A 138 -17.62 23.82 -15.65
CA LEU A 138 -18.30 24.39 -14.48
C LEU A 138 -17.82 23.80 -13.14
N VAL A 139 -17.15 22.64 -13.15
CA VAL A 139 -16.64 21.96 -11.94
C VAL A 139 -15.83 22.90 -11.04
N SER A 140 -14.96 23.74 -11.60
CA SER A 140 -14.20 24.74 -10.82
C SER A 140 -15.10 25.68 -10.01
N ARG A 141 -16.18 26.18 -10.60
CA ARG A 141 -17.16 27.06 -9.93
C ARG A 141 -17.97 26.31 -8.90
N MET A 142 -18.32 25.06 -9.19
CA MET A 142 -19.04 24.17 -8.28
C MET A 142 -18.21 23.93 -7.00
N LEU A 143 -16.92 23.58 -7.15
CA LEU A 143 -15.99 23.41 -6.03
C LEU A 143 -15.86 24.68 -5.18
N LEU A 144 -15.68 25.85 -5.82
CA LEU A 144 -15.61 27.14 -5.13
C LEU A 144 -16.90 27.52 -4.41
N ALA A 145 -18.06 27.07 -4.90
CA ALA A 145 -19.35 27.30 -4.27
C ALA A 145 -19.75 26.22 -3.25
N GLY A 146 -18.97 25.14 -3.13
CA GLY A 146 -19.35 23.97 -2.35
C GLY A 146 -20.54 23.19 -2.93
N ASP A 147 -20.82 23.34 -4.22
CA ASP A 147 -21.90 22.63 -4.91
C ASP A 147 -21.45 21.22 -5.30
N MET A 148 -21.96 20.22 -4.58
CA MET A 148 -21.58 18.81 -4.77
C MET A 148 -22.59 18.05 -5.64
N ARG A 149 -23.66 18.67 -6.14
CA ARG A 149 -24.76 17.97 -6.84
C ARG A 149 -24.26 17.18 -8.05
N PHE A 150 -23.42 17.79 -8.88
CA PHE A 150 -22.78 17.12 -10.02
C PHE A 150 -22.09 15.81 -9.62
N ALA A 151 -21.32 15.83 -8.52
CA ALA A 151 -20.58 14.66 -8.06
C ALA A 151 -21.52 13.51 -7.68
N PHE A 152 -22.58 13.82 -6.94
CA PHE A 152 -23.57 12.85 -6.51
C PHE A 152 -24.41 12.32 -7.68
N ASP A 153 -24.81 13.17 -8.63
CA ASP A 153 -25.57 12.74 -9.81
C ASP A 153 -24.76 11.76 -10.68
N VAL A 154 -23.49 12.08 -10.94
CA VAL A 154 -22.56 11.18 -11.66
C VAL A 154 -22.35 9.88 -10.88
N PHE A 155 -22.22 9.94 -9.56
CA PHE A 155 -22.04 8.73 -8.75
C PHE A 155 -23.30 7.85 -8.72
N LEU A 156 -24.49 8.44 -8.66
CA LEU A 156 -25.75 7.70 -8.76
C LEU A 156 -25.82 6.93 -10.09
N ARG A 157 -25.44 7.59 -11.19
CA ARG A 157 -25.30 6.92 -12.50
C ARG A 157 -24.27 5.80 -12.47
N TYR A 158 -23.11 6.04 -11.86
CA TYR A 158 -22.08 5.00 -11.69
C TYR A 158 -22.62 3.79 -10.93
N ARG A 159 -23.30 4.01 -9.80
CA ARG A 159 -23.90 2.97 -8.97
C ARG A 159 -24.92 2.12 -9.74
N ASP A 160 -25.74 2.76 -10.58
CA ASP A 160 -26.68 2.06 -11.46
C ASP A 160 -25.95 1.19 -12.49
N ARG A 161 -24.88 1.74 -13.11
CA ARG A 161 -24.05 0.98 -14.05
C ARG A 161 -23.36 -0.21 -13.38
N VAL A 162 -22.80 -0.02 -12.19
CA VAL A 162 -22.22 -1.11 -11.38
C VAL A 162 -23.24 -2.23 -11.16
N ALA A 163 -24.43 -1.90 -10.67
CA ALA A 163 -25.49 -2.89 -10.45
C ALA A 163 -25.83 -3.65 -11.74
N GLN A 164 -26.10 -2.93 -12.82
CA GLN A 164 -26.41 -3.51 -14.14
C GLN A 164 -25.31 -4.44 -14.65
N ARG A 165 -24.03 -4.03 -14.55
CA ARG A 165 -22.91 -4.81 -15.09
C ARG A 165 -22.67 -6.09 -14.31
N TYR A 166 -22.74 -6.02 -12.98
CA TYR A 166 -22.59 -7.22 -12.16
C TYR A 166 -23.81 -8.14 -12.25
N ASP A 167 -25.03 -7.61 -12.36
CA ASP A 167 -26.23 -8.43 -12.58
C ASP A 167 -26.15 -9.18 -13.92
N TYR A 168 -25.66 -8.50 -14.98
CA TYR A 168 -25.35 -9.15 -16.26
C TYR A 168 -24.25 -10.22 -16.11
N ALA A 169 -23.15 -9.91 -15.43
CA ALA A 169 -22.05 -10.85 -15.18
C ALA A 169 -22.51 -12.11 -14.44
N ILE A 170 -23.40 -11.97 -13.46
CA ILE A 170 -24.01 -13.09 -12.73
C ILE A 170 -24.91 -13.90 -13.68
N SER A 171 -25.71 -13.25 -14.51
CA SER A 171 -26.58 -13.95 -15.48
C SER A 171 -25.80 -14.79 -16.50
N LEU A 172 -24.60 -14.35 -16.89
CA LEU A 172 -23.71 -15.11 -17.78
C LEU A 172 -23.25 -16.44 -17.16
N LEU A 173 -23.20 -16.53 -15.83
CA LEU A 173 -22.84 -17.75 -15.12
C LEU A 173 -23.96 -18.81 -15.14
N GLU A 174 -25.13 -18.53 -15.71
CA GLU A 174 -26.17 -19.54 -15.96
C GLU A 174 -26.05 -20.16 -17.36
N GLN A 175 -25.22 -19.57 -18.24
CA GLN A 175 -25.04 -19.99 -19.63
C GLN A 175 -23.75 -20.81 -19.83
N PRO A 176 -23.70 -21.72 -20.82
CA PRO A 176 -22.45 -22.36 -21.21
C PRO A 176 -21.50 -21.38 -21.91
N PHE A 177 -20.19 -21.54 -21.70
CA PHE A 177 -19.17 -20.79 -22.43
C PHE A 177 -18.55 -21.68 -23.51
N ASP A 178 -18.44 -21.16 -24.73
CA ASP A 178 -17.63 -21.78 -25.78
C ASP A 178 -16.16 -21.35 -25.64
N PHE A 179 -15.30 -22.23 -25.13
CA PHE A 179 -13.88 -21.98 -24.95
C PHE A 179 -13.01 -22.30 -26.18
N SER A 180 -13.60 -22.63 -27.32
CA SER A 180 -12.88 -22.91 -28.56
C SER A 180 -12.62 -21.67 -29.41
N VAL A 181 -13.43 -20.61 -29.24
CA VAL A 181 -13.31 -19.35 -29.98
C VAL A 181 -11.97 -18.67 -29.75
N ASP A 182 -11.30 -18.27 -30.84
CA ASP A 182 -10.05 -17.52 -30.77
C ASP A 182 -10.30 -16.03 -30.53
N GLU A 183 -10.52 -15.69 -29.26
CA GLU A 183 -10.67 -14.32 -28.80
C GLU A 183 -9.73 -14.03 -27.63
N GLN A 184 -9.59 -12.75 -27.29
CA GLN A 184 -8.72 -12.30 -26.21
C GLN A 184 -9.46 -11.30 -25.30
N PHE A 185 -9.00 -11.23 -24.06
CA PHE A 185 -9.39 -10.21 -23.09
C PHE A 185 -8.19 -9.31 -22.77
N ASN A 186 -8.34 -8.01 -22.98
CA ASN A 186 -7.37 -7.01 -22.55
C ASN A 186 -7.61 -6.69 -21.08
N VAL A 187 -6.63 -7.03 -20.23
CA VAL A 187 -6.69 -6.77 -18.78
C VAL A 187 -6.23 -5.37 -18.40
N ASP A 188 -5.53 -4.66 -19.29
CA ASP A 188 -5.12 -3.26 -19.11
C ASP A 188 -5.89 -2.33 -20.06
N ARG A 189 -7.01 -1.80 -19.57
CA ARG A 189 -7.94 -0.96 -20.34
C ARG A 189 -7.89 0.52 -19.97
N LYS A 190 -6.86 0.96 -19.25
CA LYS A 190 -6.73 2.34 -18.76
C LYS A 190 -6.72 3.38 -19.88
N LYS A 191 -6.14 2.99 -21.01
CA LYS A 191 -6.05 3.80 -22.23
C LYS A 191 -7.02 3.37 -23.32
N ALA A 192 -7.92 2.42 -23.03
CA ALA A 192 -9.00 2.08 -23.96
C ALA A 192 -9.94 3.28 -24.11
N ASP A 193 -10.80 3.26 -25.11
CA ASP A 193 -11.94 4.18 -25.14
C ASP A 193 -13.06 3.63 -24.24
N TRP A 194 -13.92 4.52 -23.74
CA TRP A 194 -15.16 4.06 -23.12
C TRP A 194 -16.02 3.37 -24.18
N PRO A 195 -16.62 2.20 -23.86
CA PRO A 195 -17.53 1.54 -24.78
C PRO A 195 -18.63 2.48 -25.25
N LYS A 196 -19.01 2.41 -26.52
CA LYS A 196 -19.96 3.39 -27.10
C LYS A 196 -21.36 3.24 -26.54
N ASN A 197 -21.78 2.01 -26.28
CA ASN A 197 -23.13 1.64 -25.91
C ASN A 197 -23.14 0.37 -25.02
N ASP A 198 -24.32 -0.03 -24.56
CA ASP A 198 -24.48 -1.19 -23.70
C ASP A 198 -24.04 -2.51 -24.36
N ASP A 199 -24.16 -2.67 -25.68
CA ASP A 199 -23.72 -3.88 -26.38
C ASP A 199 -22.20 -4.06 -26.30
N GLU A 200 -21.44 -2.99 -26.53
CA GLU A 200 -19.97 -3.02 -26.39
C GLU A 200 -19.53 -3.26 -24.94
N VAL A 201 -20.25 -2.70 -23.95
CA VAL A 201 -19.97 -2.99 -22.53
C VAL A 201 -20.31 -4.44 -22.19
N ASN A 202 -21.44 -4.96 -22.67
CA ASN A 202 -21.85 -6.33 -22.40
C ASN A 202 -20.88 -7.34 -23.01
N ASP A 203 -20.40 -7.15 -24.25
CA ASP A 203 -19.35 -8.02 -24.82
C ASP A 203 -18.06 -7.96 -23.99
N LEU A 204 -17.70 -6.77 -23.51
CA LEU A 204 -16.53 -6.59 -22.66
C LEU A 204 -16.66 -7.35 -21.33
N TRP A 205 -17.83 -7.32 -20.68
CA TRP A 205 -18.10 -8.11 -19.48
C TRP A 205 -18.19 -9.61 -19.78
N ARG A 206 -18.75 -10.02 -20.93
CA ARG A 206 -18.73 -11.41 -21.39
C ARG A 206 -17.30 -11.96 -21.43
N ARG A 207 -16.37 -11.20 -22.02
CA ARG A 207 -14.95 -11.57 -22.10
C ARG A 207 -14.27 -11.59 -20.74
N ARG A 208 -14.59 -10.64 -19.85
CA ARG A 208 -14.09 -10.63 -18.47
C ARG A 208 -14.53 -11.87 -17.71
N VAL A 209 -15.83 -12.17 -17.71
CA VAL A 209 -16.38 -13.34 -16.99
C VAL A 209 -15.80 -14.63 -17.55
N LYS A 210 -15.66 -14.74 -18.88
CA LYS A 210 -15.03 -15.89 -19.52
C LYS A 210 -13.55 -16.04 -19.10
N ASN A 211 -12.80 -14.94 -19.01
CA ASN A 211 -11.43 -14.96 -18.49
C ASN A 211 -11.38 -15.48 -17.05
N ASP A 212 -12.21 -14.94 -16.17
CA ASP A 212 -12.26 -15.31 -14.75
C ASP A 212 -12.65 -16.79 -14.59
N PHE A 213 -13.56 -17.28 -15.43
CA PHE A 213 -13.91 -18.70 -15.51
C PHE A 213 -12.73 -19.57 -15.93
N ILE A 214 -12.02 -19.19 -17.01
CA ILE A 214 -10.85 -19.94 -17.49
C ILE A 214 -9.76 -20.00 -16.42
N ARG A 215 -9.50 -18.90 -15.70
CA ARG A 215 -8.47 -18.88 -14.64
C ARG A 215 -8.71 -19.96 -13.58
N LEU A 216 -9.96 -20.13 -13.14
CA LEU A 216 -10.36 -21.19 -12.22
C LEU A 216 -10.44 -22.58 -12.89
N LYS A 217 -10.82 -22.65 -14.17
CA LYS A 217 -10.87 -23.93 -14.90
C LYS A 217 -9.48 -24.53 -15.09
N LEU A 218 -8.47 -23.68 -15.27
CA LEU A 218 -7.06 -24.09 -15.38
C LEU A 218 -6.50 -24.76 -14.11
N THR A 219 -7.15 -24.61 -12.95
CA THR A 219 -6.83 -25.37 -11.72
C THR A 219 -7.59 -26.68 -11.61
N LYS A 220 -8.26 -27.12 -12.67
CA LYS A 220 -9.10 -28.34 -12.70
C LYS A 220 -10.26 -28.26 -11.70
N THR A 221 -10.73 -27.06 -11.39
CA THR A 221 -11.91 -26.86 -10.56
C THR A 221 -13.16 -27.19 -11.37
N ASP A 222 -14.11 -27.88 -10.74
CA ASP A 222 -15.38 -28.25 -11.38
C ASP A 222 -16.23 -27.01 -11.73
N ASP A 223 -16.91 -27.06 -12.88
CA ASP A 223 -17.66 -25.93 -13.43
C ASP A 223 -18.78 -25.45 -12.48
N ALA A 224 -19.41 -26.33 -11.70
CA ALA A 224 -20.44 -25.93 -10.73
C ALA A 224 -19.81 -25.10 -9.59
N LYS A 225 -18.65 -25.53 -9.10
CA LYS A 225 -17.89 -24.80 -8.07
C LYS A 225 -17.36 -23.47 -8.60
N ILE A 226 -16.91 -23.42 -9.87
CA ILE A 226 -16.48 -22.16 -10.50
C ILE A 226 -17.64 -21.16 -10.54
N ARG A 227 -18.83 -21.60 -10.98
CA ARG A 227 -20.02 -20.74 -11.02
C ARG A 227 -20.42 -20.25 -9.64
N GLU A 228 -20.34 -21.09 -8.62
CA GLU A 228 -20.59 -20.71 -7.24
C GLU A 228 -19.60 -19.64 -6.75
N THR A 229 -18.30 -19.87 -6.92
CA THR A 229 -17.24 -18.92 -6.54
C THR A 229 -17.42 -17.58 -7.25
N LEU A 230 -17.58 -17.57 -8.58
CA LEU A 230 -17.74 -16.33 -9.34
C LEU A 230 -19.04 -15.61 -9.01
N ARG A 231 -20.15 -16.34 -8.79
CA ARG A 231 -21.42 -15.73 -8.37
C ARG A 231 -21.24 -15.00 -7.04
N LYS A 232 -20.62 -15.66 -6.06
CA LYS A 232 -20.32 -15.06 -4.75
C LYS A 232 -19.40 -13.85 -4.89
N ARG A 233 -18.33 -13.97 -5.67
CA ARG A 233 -17.38 -12.88 -5.97
C ARG A 233 -18.12 -11.67 -6.53
N TYR A 234 -18.87 -11.84 -7.61
CA TYR A 234 -19.58 -10.75 -8.28
C TYR A 234 -20.66 -10.12 -7.40
N THR A 235 -21.42 -10.91 -6.64
CA THR A 235 -22.39 -10.38 -5.68
C THR A 235 -21.71 -9.56 -4.58
N ASN A 236 -20.61 -10.04 -4.01
CA ASN A 236 -19.86 -9.32 -2.98
C ASN A 236 -19.33 -7.98 -3.49
N HIS A 237 -18.68 -7.98 -4.67
CA HIS A 237 -18.17 -6.75 -5.28
C HIS A 237 -19.29 -5.76 -5.60
N ARG A 238 -20.39 -6.24 -6.17
CA ARG A 238 -21.58 -5.42 -6.42
C ARG A 238 -22.10 -4.80 -5.13
N ASN A 239 -22.36 -5.62 -4.12
CA ASN A 239 -22.93 -5.19 -2.84
C ASN A 239 -22.04 -4.19 -2.12
N GLN A 240 -20.72 -4.34 -2.20
CA GLN A 240 -19.77 -3.38 -1.66
C GLN A 240 -19.87 -2.02 -2.36
N LEU A 241 -19.87 -2.00 -3.70
CA LEU A 241 -19.86 -0.76 -4.46
C LEU A 241 -21.20 -0.01 -4.38
N VAL A 242 -22.34 -0.71 -4.35
CA VAL A 242 -23.66 -0.06 -4.26
C VAL A 242 -23.97 0.48 -2.85
N ARG A 243 -23.26 0.01 -1.82
CA ARG A 243 -23.41 0.43 -0.42
C ARG A 243 -22.57 1.65 -0.04
N MET A 244 -21.87 2.28 -0.99
CA MET A 244 -21.11 3.48 -0.67
C MET A 244 -22.00 4.60 -0.12
N THR A 245 -21.44 5.35 0.81
CA THR A 245 -22.08 6.41 1.59
C THR A 245 -21.87 7.79 0.97
N SER A 246 -22.61 8.80 1.45
CA SER A 246 -22.40 10.21 1.05
C SER A 246 -20.97 10.68 1.32
N GLU A 247 -20.39 10.23 2.44
CA GLU A 247 -19.03 10.55 2.86
C GLU A 247 -17.99 10.07 1.83
N GLU A 248 -18.10 8.82 1.40
CA GLU A 248 -17.23 8.23 0.38
C GLU A 248 -17.36 8.95 -0.97
N VAL A 249 -18.58 9.34 -1.37
CA VAL A 249 -18.83 10.08 -2.62
C VAL A 249 -18.20 11.47 -2.58
N ALA A 250 -18.38 12.20 -1.49
CA ALA A 250 -17.76 13.50 -1.30
C ALA A 250 -16.23 13.41 -1.30
N GLU A 251 -15.67 12.43 -0.58
CA GLU A 251 -14.24 12.20 -0.54
C GLU A 251 -13.66 11.90 -1.93
N MET A 252 -14.29 11.02 -2.70
CA MET A 252 -13.89 10.71 -4.08
C MET A 252 -13.84 11.95 -4.97
N PHE A 253 -14.85 12.81 -4.89
CA PHE A 253 -14.91 14.03 -5.70
C PHE A 253 -13.85 15.06 -5.29
N LEU A 254 -13.71 15.33 -3.99
CA LEU A 254 -12.69 16.25 -3.49
C LEU A 254 -11.28 15.74 -3.77
N ASN A 255 -11.08 14.43 -3.73
CA ASN A 255 -9.81 13.82 -4.11
C ASN A 255 -9.52 13.86 -5.62
N SER A 256 -10.54 13.97 -6.47
CA SER A 256 -10.34 14.22 -7.90
C SER A 256 -9.77 15.62 -8.14
N TYR A 257 -10.13 16.59 -7.29
CA TYR A 257 -9.51 17.91 -7.31
C TYR A 257 -8.10 17.89 -6.70
N ALA A 258 -7.95 17.33 -5.50
CA ALA A 258 -6.66 17.19 -4.83
C ALA A 258 -5.60 16.49 -5.70
N ASP A 259 -5.94 15.34 -6.30
CA ASP A 259 -5.04 14.59 -7.18
C ASP A 259 -4.72 15.33 -8.48
N SER A 260 -5.53 16.32 -8.89
CA SER A 260 -5.22 17.16 -10.06
C SER A 260 -4.15 18.22 -9.73
N THR A 261 -4.03 18.65 -8.48
CA THR A 261 -3.01 19.62 -8.07
C THR A 261 -1.63 18.98 -7.88
N ASP A 262 -1.56 17.88 -7.13
CA ASP A 262 -0.35 17.11 -6.84
C ASP A 262 -0.72 15.67 -6.45
N PRO A 263 0.03 14.63 -6.88
CA PRO A 263 -0.33 13.23 -6.61
C PRO A 263 -0.26 12.82 -5.13
N HIS A 264 0.24 13.70 -4.24
CA HIS A 264 0.32 13.46 -2.79
C HIS A 264 -0.63 14.36 -1.98
N THR A 265 -1.44 15.18 -2.66
CA THR A 265 -2.49 15.97 -2.03
C THR A 265 -3.76 15.13 -1.92
N THR A 266 -4.37 15.08 -0.74
CA THR A 266 -5.50 14.19 -0.44
C THR A 266 -6.38 14.81 0.63
N TYR A 267 -7.67 14.93 0.34
CA TYR A 267 -8.72 15.16 1.34
C TYR A 267 -9.08 13.83 2.01
N TYR A 268 -9.21 13.88 3.32
CA TYR A 268 -9.65 12.78 4.15
C TYR A 268 -10.99 13.17 4.75
N SER A 269 -12.01 12.36 4.50
CA SER A 269 -13.28 12.48 5.20
C SER A 269 -13.11 12.37 6.73
N PRO A 270 -14.11 12.79 7.54
CA PRO A 270 -14.06 12.68 8.99
C PRO A 270 -13.72 11.30 9.52
N SER A 271 -14.32 10.30 8.89
CA SER A 271 -13.90 8.93 8.98
C SER A 271 -12.41 8.90 8.61
N SER A 272 -12.05 9.00 7.31
CA SER A 272 -10.69 8.73 6.79
C SER A 272 -9.54 9.38 7.56
N ALA A 273 -9.77 10.57 8.12
CA ALA A 273 -8.80 11.31 8.92
C ALA A 273 -8.43 10.58 10.23
N LYS A 274 -9.39 9.92 10.88
CA LYS A 274 -9.17 9.13 12.10
C LYS A 274 -8.29 7.92 11.84
N ASP A 275 -8.39 7.30 10.67
CA ASP A 275 -7.50 6.18 10.30
C ASP A 275 -6.09 6.61 10.03
N PHE A 276 -5.95 7.72 9.32
CA PHE A 276 -4.64 8.27 9.05
C PHE A 276 -3.88 8.53 10.35
N ASP A 277 -4.55 9.09 11.36
CA ASP A 277 -3.97 9.35 12.68
C ASP A 277 -3.51 8.06 13.40
N VAL A 278 -4.38 7.05 13.45
CA VAL A 278 -4.04 5.72 14.01
C VAL A 278 -2.82 5.12 13.33
N GLN A 279 -2.78 5.22 12.00
CA GLN A 279 -1.77 4.60 11.16
C GLN A 279 -0.40 5.30 11.25
N MET A 280 -0.36 6.60 11.59
CA MET A 280 0.87 7.34 11.88
C MET A 280 1.46 7.06 13.27
N SER A 281 0.63 6.85 14.28
CA SER A 281 1.10 6.64 15.67
C SER A 281 1.69 5.25 15.94
N LEU A 282 1.54 4.29 15.02
CA LEU A 282 1.80 2.85 15.22
C LEU A 282 1.17 2.28 16.51
N SER A 283 0.10 2.92 16.98
CA SER A 283 -0.58 2.53 18.20
C SER A 283 -2.07 2.49 17.97
N VAL A 284 -2.66 1.36 18.34
CA VAL A 284 -4.09 1.15 18.23
C VAL A 284 -4.62 0.89 19.63
N GLU A 285 -5.68 1.60 20.01
CA GLU A 285 -6.51 1.20 21.15
C GLU A 285 -7.53 0.16 20.69
N GLY A 286 -7.40 -1.06 21.20
CA GLY A 286 -8.27 -2.16 20.81
C GLY A 286 -7.83 -3.48 21.39
N ILE A 287 -8.17 -4.57 20.69
CA ILE A 287 -7.87 -5.94 21.15
C ILE A 287 -6.52 -6.46 20.65
N GLY A 288 -5.89 -5.81 19.65
CA GLY A 288 -4.64 -6.30 19.06
C GLY A 288 -4.82 -7.53 18.17
N ALA A 289 -5.75 -7.46 17.21
CA ALA A 289 -5.93 -8.47 16.18
C ALA A 289 -6.08 -7.80 14.80
N VAL A 290 -5.56 -8.46 13.78
CA VAL A 290 -5.71 -8.08 12.37
C VAL A 290 -6.85 -8.90 11.79
N LEU A 291 -7.87 -8.20 11.29
CA LEU A 291 -9.04 -8.82 10.66
C LEU A 291 -8.93 -8.73 9.15
N GLN A 292 -9.59 -9.64 8.47
CA GLN A 292 -9.82 -9.60 7.03
C GLN A 292 -11.25 -10.02 6.73
N LYS A 293 -11.84 -9.49 5.67
CA LYS A 293 -13.14 -9.97 5.20
C LYS A 293 -12.92 -11.31 4.49
N ARG A 294 -13.63 -12.35 4.93
CA ARG A 294 -13.74 -13.61 4.20
C ARG A 294 -15.17 -14.07 4.23
N ASP A 295 -15.72 -14.27 3.04
CA ASP A 295 -17.13 -14.57 2.86
C ASP A 295 -18.01 -13.48 3.51
N GLU A 296 -19.00 -13.88 4.31
CA GLU A 296 -19.88 -13.00 5.08
C GLU A 296 -19.25 -12.54 6.42
N TYR A 297 -18.12 -13.12 6.85
CA TYR A 297 -17.54 -12.90 8.18
C TYR A 297 -16.33 -11.95 8.17
N GLY A 298 -16.16 -11.23 9.27
CA GLY A 298 -14.85 -10.70 9.65
C GLY A 298 -14.03 -11.84 10.27
N GLN A 299 -12.96 -12.26 9.60
CA GLN A 299 -12.10 -13.34 10.08
C GLN A 299 -10.81 -12.78 10.69
N ILE A 300 -10.37 -13.35 11.80
CA ILE A 300 -9.05 -13.07 12.39
C ILE A 300 -7.98 -13.60 11.43
N ARG A 301 -7.20 -12.71 10.83
CA ARG A 301 -6.02 -13.08 10.06
C ARG A 301 -4.84 -13.37 10.98
N GLU A 302 -4.60 -12.49 11.94
CA GLU A 302 -3.44 -12.53 12.83
C GLU A 302 -3.79 -11.93 14.20
N VAL A 303 -3.10 -12.39 15.24
CA VAL A 303 -3.17 -11.81 16.59
C VAL A 303 -1.84 -11.15 16.90
N VAL A 304 -1.86 -9.86 17.24
CA VAL A 304 -0.65 -9.05 17.44
C VAL A 304 0.04 -9.46 18.74
N ALA A 305 1.30 -9.88 18.65
CA ALA A 305 2.11 -10.26 19.80
C ALA A 305 2.15 -9.13 20.86
N GLY A 306 1.99 -9.49 22.14
CA GLY A 306 1.93 -8.53 23.24
C GLY A 306 0.63 -7.73 23.37
N GLY A 307 -0.29 -7.81 22.39
CA GLY A 307 -1.61 -7.19 22.45
C GLY A 307 -2.60 -7.92 23.39
N PRO A 308 -3.74 -7.31 23.75
CA PRO A 308 -4.74 -7.92 24.64
C PRO A 308 -5.24 -9.29 24.21
N ALA A 309 -5.50 -9.51 22.92
CA ALA A 309 -5.95 -10.79 22.36
C ALA A 309 -4.85 -11.86 22.47
N ALA A 310 -3.57 -11.49 22.26
CA ALA A 310 -2.45 -12.41 22.47
C ALA A 310 -2.27 -12.78 23.95
N LYS A 311 -2.40 -11.79 24.86
CA LYS A 311 -2.32 -12.00 26.31
C LYS A 311 -3.45 -12.89 26.83
N ASP A 312 -4.65 -12.75 26.26
CA ASP A 312 -5.81 -13.59 26.59
C ASP A 312 -5.69 -15.01 26.01
N GLY A 313 -5.17 -15.13 24.78
CA GLY A 313 -4.84 -16.41 24.14
C GLY A 313 -6.02 -17.21 23.59
N ARG A 314 -7.27 -16.79 23.82
CA ARG A 314 -8.46 -17.53 23.32
C ARG A 314 -8.82 -17.21 21.87
N LEU A 315 -8.52 -16.01 21.38
CA LEU A 315 -8.66 -15.67 19.96
C LEU A 315 -7.49 -16.23 19.17
N GLN A 316 -7.79 -16.86 18.04
CA GLN A 316 -6.78 -17.49 17.18
C GLN A 316 -6.95 -17.10 15.71
N PRO A 317 -5.86 -17.12 14.91
CA PRO A 317 -5.96 -17.00 13.46
C PRO A 317 -6.97 -17.98 12.85
N GLY A 318 -7.85 -17.48 12.00
CA GLY A 318 -8.94 -18.22 11.35
C GLY A 318 -10.29 -18.14 12.05
N ASP A 319 -10.37 -17.64 13.29
CA ASP A 319 -11.65 -17.43 13.99
C ASP A 319 -12.53 -16.45 13.23
N ARG A 320 -13.83 -16.74 13.12
CA ARG A 320 -14.82 -15.90 12.42
C ARG A 320 -15.67 -15.15 13.43
N ILE A 321 -15.74 -13.84 13.31
CA ILE A 321 -16.52 -12.98 14.21
C ILE A 321 -17.97 -12.96 13.72
N VAL A 322 -18.88 -13.29 14.63
CA VAL A 322 -20.32 -13.32 14.35
C VAL A 322 -21.09 -12.23 15.08
N ALA A 323 -20.67 -11.86 16.29
CA ALA A 323 -21.29 -10.76 17.03
C ALA A 323 -20.30 -9.99 17.89
N VAL A 324 -20.60 -8.71 18.16
CA VAL A 324 -19.78 -7.83 18.99
C VAL A 324 -20.66 -7.10 20.01
N GLY A 325 -20.32 -7.19 21.29
CA GLY A 325 -21.00 -6.50 22.39
C GLY A 325 -20.08 -5.47 23.07
N GLN A 326 -20.63 -4.29 23.35
CA GLN A 326 -19.91 -3.23 24.07
C GLN A 326 -20.04 -3.40 25.59
N GLY A 327 -18.96 -3.16 26.33
CA GLY A 327 -18.95 -3.25 27.79
C GLY A 327 -19.23 -4.66 28.33
N GLU A 328 -19.48 -4.73 29.63
CA GLU A 328 -19.79 -5.99 30.32
C GLU A 328 -21.18 -6.54 29.96
N ASP A 329 -22.16 -5.64 29.82
CA ASP A 329 -23.59 -6.01 29.75
C ASP A 329 -24.32 -5.47 28.52
N GLY A 330 -23.64 -4.81 27.58
CA GLY A 330 -24.27 -4.32 26.34
C GLY A 330 -24.89 -5.44 25.49
N ALA A 331 -25.82 -5.10 24.60
CA ALA A 331 -26.36 -6.09 23.67
C ALA A 331 -25.25 -6.64 22.75
N MET A 332 -25.28 -7.95 22.49
CA MET A 332 -24.48 -8.55 21.42
C MET A 332 -25.15 -8.21 20.10
N GLU A 333 -24.41 -7.54 19.21
CA GLU A 333 -24.89 -7.15 17.90
C GLU A 333 -24.32 -8.10 16.86
N ASP A 334 -25.20 -8.72 16.07
CA ASP A 334 -24.82 -9.57 14.95
C ASP A 334 -24.13 -8.72 13.88
N VAL A 335 -22.92 -9.14 13.51
CA VAL A 335 -22.06 -8.46 12.53
C VAL A 335 -21.79 -9.29 11.27
N VAL A 336 -22.53 -10.39 11.08
CA VAL A 336 -22.48 -11.16 9.84
C VAL A 336 -22.96 -10.28 8.68
N ASP A 337 -22.31 -10.39 7.52
CA ASP A 337 -22.54 -9.56 6.32
C ASP A 337 -22.26 -8.06 6.46
N TRP A 338 -21.75 -7.62 7.61
CA TRP A 338 -21.29 -6.25 7.80
C TRP A 338 -20.04 -5.96 6.96
N ARG A 339 -19.81 -4.70 6.61
CA ARG A 339 -18.53 -4.29 6.06
C ARG A 339 -17.44 -4.53 7.10
N LEU A 340 -16.24 -4.86 6.65
CA LEU A 340 -15.12 -5.12 7.57
C LEU A 340 -14.86 -3.91 8.47
N GLU A 341 -14.93 -2.71 7.89
CA GLU A 341 -14.79 -1.43 8.58
C GLU A 341 -15.74 -1.31 9.79
N ASP A 342 -17.01 -1.68 9.62
CA ASP A 342 -18.02 -1.59 10.67
C ASP A 342 -17.77 -2.58 11.82
N ILE A 343 -17.29 -3.79 11.49
CA ILE A 343 -16.86 -4.79 12.49
C ILE A 343 -15.70 -4.23 13.31
N VAL A 344 -14.69 -3.69 12.64
CA VAL A 344 -13.48 -3.16 13.27
C VAL A 344 -13.81 -1.97 14.17
N LYS A 345 -14.69 -1.06 13.74
CA LYS A 345 -15.22 0.04 14.56
C LYS A 345 -15.74 -0.44 15.91
N LYS A 346 -16.56 -1.48 15.90
CA LYS A 346 -17.19 -2.01 17.13
C LYS A 346 -16.16 -2.68 18.03
N ILE A 347 -15.18 -3.37 17.43
CA ILE A 347 -14.13 -4.04 18.20
C ILE A 347 -13.18 -3.04 18.86
N ARG A 348 -12.88 -1.93 18.20
CA ARG A 348 -12.11 -0.82 18.78
C ARG A 348 -12.88 -0.07 19.85
N GLY A 349 -12.15 0.69 20.65
CA GLY A 349 -12.70 1.49 21.73
C GLY A 349 -11.62 1.94 22.70
N LYS A 350 -12.00 2.85 23.59
CA LYS A 350 -11.08 3.49 24.54
C LYS A 350 -10.30 2.45 25.35
N ARG A 351 -9.03 2.72 25.62
CA ARG A 351 -8.21 1.94 26.56
C ARG A 351 -8.96 1.68 27.88
N GLY A 352 -8.87 0.45 28.38
CA GLY A 352 -9.51 -0.02 29.61
C GLY A 352 -10.99 -0.39 29.45
N SER A 353 -11.64 -0.02 28.35
CA SER A 353 -13.01 -0.46 28.08
C SER A 353 -13.06 -1.94 27.66
N VAL A 354 -14.20 -2.58 27.87
CA VAL A 354 -14.40 -4.00 27.59
C VAL A 354 -15.17 -4.20 26.29
N VAL A 355 -14.79 -5.22 25.54
CA VAL A 355 -15.53 -5.74 24.39
C VAL A 355 -15.74 -7.24 24.54
N ARG A 356 -16.92 -7.71 24.15
CA ARG A 356 -17.23 -9.14 24.03
C ARG A 356 -17.39 -9.47 22.57
N ILE A 357 -16.70 -10.51 22.13
CA ILE A 357 -16.66 -10.93 20.73
C ILE A 357 -17.12 -12.37 20.68
N GLU A 358 -18.23 -12.60 20.00
CA GLU A 358 -18.69 -13.95 19.69
C GLU A 358 -18.01 -14.40 18.41
N VAL A 359 -17.38 -15.57 18.48
CA VAL A 359 -16.65 -16.16 17.35
C VAL A 359 -17.04 -17.61 17.11
N ILE A 360 -17.00 -18.00 15.85
CA ILE A 360 -16.94 -19.40 15.42
C ILE A 360 -15.46 -19.78 15.29
N PRO A 361 -14.97 -20.79 16.03
CA PRO A 361 -13.59 -21.23 15.94
C PRO A 361 -13.21 -21.71 14.54
N ALA A 362 -11.97 -21.46 14.12
CA ALA A 362 -11.46 -21.86 12.80
C ALA A 362 -11.68 -23.36 12.47
N GLU A 363 -11.51 -24.22 13.47
CA GLU A 363 -11.61 -25.69 13.36
C GLU A 363 -13.04 -26.22 13.39
N GLY A 364 -14.02 -25.39 13.80
CA GLY A 364 -15.39 -25.82 14.06
C GLY A 364 -16.29 -25.95 12.82
N GLY A 365 -15.83 -25.57 11.63
CA GLY A 365 -16.70 -25.44 10.46
C GLY A 365 -17.64 -24.23 10.56
N LEU A 366 -18.63 -24.09 9.66
CA LEU A 366 -19.63 -23.01 9.74
C LEU A 366 -20.66 -23.26 10.84
N ASP A 367 -20.92 -24.53 11.18
CA ASP A 367 -21.82 -24.95 12.25
C ASP A 367 -21.11 -25.14 13.61
N GLY A 368 -19.90 -24.58 13.74
CA GLY A 368 -19.08 -24.72 14.95
C GLY A 368 -19.74 -24.04 16.14
N LYS A 369 -19.56 -24.59 17.35
CA LYS A 369 -20.10 -23.96 18.58
C LYS A 369 -19.53 -22.55 18.75
N HIS A 370 -20.42 -21.58 18.86
CA HIS A 370 -20.06 -20.20 19.13
C HIS A 370 -19.41 -20.09 20.53
N ARG A 371 -18.43 -19.19 20.65
CA ARG A 371 -17.83 -18.83 21.94
C ARG A 371 -17.75 -17.32 22.07
N VAL A 372 -18.13 -16.81 23.24
CA VAL A 372 -18.00 -15.39 23.58
C VAL A 372 -16.70 -15.17 24.32
N ILE A 373 -15.86 -14.27 23.80
CA ILE A 373 -14.56 -13.91 24.36
C ILE A 373 -14.63 -12.46 24.83
N ARG A 374 -14.43 -12.26 26.13
CA ARG A 374 -14.35 -10.95 26.77
C ARG A 374 -12.90 -10.47 26.79
N ILE A 375 -12.64 -9.31 26.19
CA ILE A 375 -11.29 -8.70 26.11
C ILE A 375 -11.35 -7.26 26.63
N VAL A 376 -10.39 -6.91 27.48
CA VAL A 376 -10.15 -5.52 27.90
C VAL A 376 -9.26 -4.87 26.86
N ARG A 377 -9.71 -3.74 26.28
CA ARG A 377 -8.95 -3.01 25.27
C ARG A 377 -7.75 -2.34 25.90
N ASP A 378 -6.61 -2.36 25.21
CA ASP A 378 -5.39 -1.69 25.65
C ASP A 378 -4.67 -1.04 24.46
N LYS A 379 -3.64 -0.23 24.73
CA LYS A 379 -2.73 0.27 23.71
C LYS A 379 -1.88 -0.90 23.19
N VAL A 380 -2.03 -1.22 21.91
CA VAL A 380 -1.26 -2.26 21.24
C VAL A 380 -0.10 -1.61 20.51
N LEU A 381 1.13 -1.97 20.89
CA LEU A 381 2.33 -1.62 20.15
C LEU A 381 2.54 -2.64 19.04
N MET A 382 2.65 -2.17 17.81
CA MET A 382 2.94 -3.05 16.67
C MET A 382 4.44 -3.32 16.60
N GLU A 383 4.97 -4.16 17.50
CA GLU A 383 6.41 -4.48 17.57
C GLU A 383 6.95 -5.12 16.29
N GLU A 384 6.13 -5.90 15.61
CA GLU A 384 6.45 -6.41 14.28
C GLU A 384 6.70 -5.28 13.27
N GLN A 385 6.09 -4.11 13.45
CA GLN A 385 6.30 -2.96 12.57
C GLN A 385 7.47 -2.07 13.02
N ALA A 386 8.20 -2.45 14.07
CA ALA A 386 9.41 -1.77 14.50
C ALA A 386 10.66 -2.27 13.75
N ALA A 387 11.80 -1.61 13.98
CA ALA A 387 13.07 -2.01 13.39
C ALA A 387 13.53 -3.36 13.96
N ARG A 388 14.01 -4.24 13.08
CA ARG A 388 14.44 -5.60 13.45
C ARG A 388 15.90 -5.82 13.09
N SER A 389 16.59 -6.67 13.85
CA SER A 389 18.02 -6.96 13.68
C SER A 389 18.27 -8.44 13.42
N LYS A 390 19.20 -8.76 12.51
CA LYS A 390 19.76 -10.11 12.35
C LYS A 390 21.26 -10.03 12.06
N MET A 391 22.04 -10.98 12.56
CA MET A 391 23.48 -11.06 12.29
C MET A 391 23.78 -12.09 11.21
N LEU A 392 24.68 -11.76 10.30
CA LEU A 392 25.16 -12.65 9.24
C LEU A 392 26.67 -12.80 9.33
N GLU A 393 27.16 -14.03 9.16
CA GLU A 393 28.58 -14.29 8.96
C GLU A 393 28.88 -14.36 7.47
N THR A 394 29.88 -13.59 7.03
CA THR A 394 30.41 -13.62 5.66
C THR A 394 31.78 -14.26 5.66
N ASP A 395 32.15 -14.95 4.58
CA ASP A 395 33.51 -15.44 4.34
C ASP A 395 34.04 -14.82 3.06
N ILE A 396 34.90 -13.81 3.20
CA ILE A 396 35.51 -13.08 2.08
C ILE A 396 37.02 -13.13 2.26
N ASP A 397 37.71 -13.61 1.23
CA ASP A 397 39.16 -13.83 1.20
C ASP A 397 39.65 -14.76 2.33
N GLY A 398 38.83 -15.75 2.72
CA GLY A 398 39.13 -16.71 3.80
C GLY A 398 38.99 -16.13 5.21
N VAL A 399 38.41 -14.92 5.33
CA VAL A 399 38.21 -14.24 6.61
C VAL A 399 36.72 -14.16 6.92
N LYS A 400 36.34 -14.82 8.02
CA LYS A 400 34.99 -14.74 8.58
C LYS A 400 34.78 -13.40 9.27
N ARG A 401 33.71 -12.69 8.90
CA ARG A 401 33.32 -11.40 9.49
C ARG A 401 31.87 -11.41 9.90
N LYS A 402 31.56 -10.75 11.03
CA LYS A 402 30.19 -10.55 11.52
C LYS A 402 29.62 -9.26 10.96
N ILE A 403 28.54 -9.35 10.19
CA ILE A 403 27.83 -8.22 9.61
C ILE A 403 26.43 -8.14 10.21
N GLY A 404 26.06 -6.98 10.73
CA GLY A 404 24.74 -6.73 11.30
C GLY A 404 23.78 -6.24 10.23
N VAL A 405 22.61 -6.84 10.11
CA VAL A 405 21.54 -6.38 9.23
C VAL A 405 20.45 -5.74 10.08
N ILE A 406 20.00 -4.57 9.67
CA ILE A 406 18.93 -3.81 10.33
C ILE A 406 17.83 -3.59 9.30
N ILE A 407 16.66 -4.19 9.54
CA ILE A 407 15.48 -4.05 8.68
C ILE A 407 14.66 -2.90 9.25
N ILE A 408 14.44 -1.87 8.43
CA ILE A 408 13.66 -0.69 8.82
C ILE A 408 12.40 -0.65 7.95
N PRO A 409 11.24 -1.07 8.48
CA PRO A 409 10.00 -1.11 7.70
C PRO A 409 9.43 0.28 7.40
N SER A 410 9.59 1.26 8.30
CA SER A 410 9.16 2.64 8.13
C SER A 410 9.95 3.60 9.02
N PHE A 411 9.87 4.90 8.75
CA PHE A 411 10.43 5.97 9.59
C PHE A 411 9.39 6.43 10.63
N TYR A 412 8.99 5.55 11.53
CA TYR A 412 7.92 5.81 12.51
C TYR A 412 8.36 6.73 13.66
N GLU A 413 7.40 7.52 14.15
CA GLU A 413 7.54 8.46 15.27
C GLU A 413 6.21 8.60 16.03
N ASP A 414 6.22 8.43 17.36
CA ASP A 414 5.10 8.81 18.22
C ASP A 414 5.05 10.35 18.36
N PHE A 415 4.29 11.00 17.47
CA PHE A 415 4.20 12.46 17.40
C PHE A 415 3.64 13.08 18.68
N ASP A 416 2.59 12.50 19.26
CA ASP A 416 1.97 12.97 20.50
C ASP A 416 2.96 12.81 21.66
N GLY A 417 3.58 11.64 21.77
CA GLY A 417 4.61 11.37 22.75
C GLY A 417 5.75 12.39 22.66
N ARG A 418 6.21 12.73 21.45
CA ARG A 418 7.24 13.77 21.25
C ARG A 418 6.76 15.16 21.63
N ILE A 419 5.58 15.57 21.18
CA ILE A 419 5.02 16.91 21.45
C ILE A 419 4.83 17.12 22.95
N GLN A 420 4.37 16.09 23.66
CA GLN A 420 4.18 16.09 25.11
C GLN A 420 5.50 15.96 25.90
N GLY A 421 6.63 15.72 25.23
CA GLY A 421 7.91 15.50 25.89
C GLY A 421 7.98 14.18 26.67
N THR A 422 7.19 13.19 26.29
CA THR A 422 7.15 11.87 26.93
C THR A 422 8.53 11.21 26.83
N PRO A 423 9.15 10.81 27.96
CA PRO A 423 10.41 10.08 27.92
C PRO A 423 10.25 8.76 27.15
N ASN A 424 11.25 8.41 26.34
CA ASN A 424 11.31 7.13 25.61
C ASN A 424 10.10 6.85 24.69
N TYR A 425 9.50 7.88 24.09
CA TYR A 425 8.50 7.69 23.04
C TYR A 425 9.05 6.82 21.91
N LYS A 426 8.17 6.06 21.24
CA LYS A 426 8.55 5.10 20.20
C LYS A 426 9.07 5.85 18.97
N SER A 427 10.27 5.51 18.51
CA SER A 427 10.83 6.07 17.28
C SER A 427 11.89 5.16 16.67
N VAL A 428 12.02 5.21 15.35
CA VAL A 428 12.97 4.37 14.61
C VAL A 428 14.41 4.66 15.02
N THR A 429 14.77 5.92 15.27
CA THR A 429 16.13 6.30 15.67
C THR A 429 16.53 5.60 16.96
N ARG A 430 15.66 5.60 17.98
CA ARG A 430 15.95 4.98 19.29
C ARG A 430 16.06 3.47 19.20
N ASP A 431 15.21 2.84 18.40
CA ASP A 431 15.26 1.39 18.23
C ASP A 431 16.54 0.96 17.48
N VAL A 432 16.93 1.71 16.44
CA VAL A 432 18.21 1.47 15.74
C VAL A 432 19.41 1.78 16.61
N GLU A 433 19.35 2.81 17.46
CA GLU A 433 20.39 3.14 18.43
C GLU A 433 20.67 1.97 19.39
N LYS A 434 19.62 1.34 19.92
CA LYS A 434 19.73 0.12 20.76
C LYS A 434 20.39 -1.02 19.99
N ILE A 435 19.90 -1.30 18.77
CA ILE A 435 20.44 -2.37 17.91
C ILE A 435 21.93 -2.14 17.61
N LEU A 436 22.33 -0.91 17.25
CA LEU A 436 23.73 -0.57 16.97
C LEU A 436 24.61 -0.68 18.22
N THR A 437 24.07 -0.33 19.39
CA THR A 437 24.76 -0.47 20.67
C THR A 437 25.04 -1.95 20.98
N ASP A 438 24.10 -2.83 20.72
CA ASP A 438 24.28 -4.27 20.93
C ASP A 438 25.24 -4.86 19.89
N TYR A 439 25.13 -4.47 18.61
CA TYR A 439 26.10 -4.85 17.58
C TYR A 439 27.54 -4.42 17.88
N LYS A 440 27.75 -3.27 18.55
CA LYS A 440 29.08 -2.88 19.03
C LYS A 440 29.61 -3.86 20.07
N LYS A 441 28.78 -4.25 21.04
CA LYS A 441 29.16 -5.20 22.09
C LYS A 441 29.49 -6.57 21.50
N ASP A 442 28.75 -6.99 20.47
CA ASP A 442 28.92 -8.29 19.81
C ASP A 442 30.08 -8.35 18.79
N GLY A 443 30.80 -7.25 18.61
CA GLY A 443 31.96 -7.19 17.72
C GLY A 443 31.61 -7.14 16.23
N VAL A 444 30.39 -6.74 15.86
CA VAL A 444 29.97 -6.60 14.46
C VAL A 444 30.88 -5.61 13.72
N GLU A 445 31.36 -5.98 12.54
CA GLU A 445 32.37 -5.25 11.77
C GLU A 445 31.80 -4.30 10.72
N GLY A 446 30.53 -4.44 10.36
CA GLY A 446 29.83 -3.57 9.42
C GLY A 446 28.33 -3.76 9.52
N VAL A 447 27.55 -2.81 9.00
CA VAL A 447 26.09 -2.90 8.99
C VAL A 447 25.49 -2.75 7.61
N VAL A 448 24.38 -3.44 7.40
CA VAL A 448 23.50 -3.34 6.25
C VAL A 448 22.16 -2.82 6.74
N LEU A 449 21.71 -1.66 6.24
CA LEU A 449 20.37 -1.15 6.48
C LEU A 449 19.48 -1.53 5.30
N ASP A 450 18.43 -2.29 5.56
CA ASP A 450 17.47 -2.71 4.56
C ASP A 450 16.24 -1.78 4.58
N LEU A 451 16.12 -0.97 3.52
CA LEU A 451 15.02 -0.03 3.29
C LEU A 451 14.09 -0.47 2.14
N ARG A 452 14.21 -1.72 1.68
CA ARG A 452 13.28 -2.29 0.69
C ARG A 452 11.86 -2.29 1.25
N GLY A 453 10.88 -1.93 0.42
CA GLY A 453 9.48 -1.79 0.88
C GLY A 453 9.19 -0.57 1.77
N ASN A 454 10.19 0.26 2.13
CA ASN A 454 10.00 1.36 3.07
C ASN A 454 9.57 2.66 2.36
N GLY A 455 8.26 2.96 2.41
CA GLY A 455 7.65 4.15 1.83
C GLY A 455 7.98 5.49 2.52
N GLY A 456 8.73 5.48 3.61
CA GLY A 456 9.18 6.66 4.34
C GLY A 456 8.52 6.81 5.72
N GLY A 457 8.24 8.06 6.10
CA GLY A 457 7.72 8.42 7.43
C GLY A 457 8.20 9.80 7.87
N SER A 458 8.49 9.96 9.17
CA SER A 458 8.89 11.23 9.76
C SER A 458 10.21 11.75 9.19
N LEU A 459 10.18 13.01 8.72
CA LEU A 459 11.36 13.75 8.27
C LEU A 459 12.38 13.95 9.41
N ASN A 460 11.91 14.13 10.64
CA ASN A 460 12.79 14.28 11.80
C ASN A 460 13.54 12.98 12.08
N GLU A 461 12.85 11.84 12.00
CA GLU A 461 13.48 10.54 12.17
C GLU A 461 14.47 10.23 11.05
N ALA A 462 14.22 10.66 9.81
CA ALA A 462 15.20 10.55 8.73
C ALA A 462 16.50 11.31 9.06
N ALA A 463 16.38 12.53 9.59
CA ALA A 463 17.52 13.35 9.98
C ALA A 463 18.27 12.75 11.19
N ASN A 464 17.54 12.35 12.22
CA ASN A 464 18.11 11.82 13.45
C ASN A 464 18.76 10.43 13.25
N LEU A 465 18.12 9.53 12.50
CA LEU A 465 18.70 8.25 12.13
C LEU A 465 20.00 8.43 11.34
N THR A 466 20.04 9.38 10.41
CA THR A 466 21.28 9.73 9.68
C THR A 466 22.37 10.20 10.65
N GLY A 467 21.99 10.96 11.69
CA GLY A 467 22.87 11.44 12.76
C GLY A 467 23.65 10.34 13.47
N LEU A 468 23.08 9.14 13.63
CA LEU A 468 23.80 7.97 14.19
C LEU A 468 25.05 7.58 13.38
N PHE A 469 25.12 7.96 12.11
CA PHE A 469 26.21 7.62 11.20
C PHE A 469 27.12 8.80 10.84
N ILE A 470 26.62 10.03 10.82
CA ILE A 470 27.38 11.23 10.40
C ILE A 470 27.61 12.24 11.55
N GLY A 471 26.95 12.07 12.69
CA GLY A 471 27.07 12.94 13.87
C GLY A 471 25.98 14.00 14.02
N ASP A 472 26.02 14.69 15.16
CA ASP A 472 25.06 15.73 15.54
C ASP A 472 25.20 17.00 14.69
N LYS A 473 24.09 17.74 14.53
CA LYS A 473 24.00 19.04 13.84
C LYS A 473 24.47 19.05 12.38
N GLN A 474 24.64 17.88 11.76
CA GLN A 474 24.95 17.77 10.32
C GLN A 474 23.69 18.05 9.50
N THR A 475 23.84 18.75 8.37
CA THR A 475 22.73 18.97 7.43
C THR A 475 22.44 17.68 6.71
N VAL A 476 21.22 17.15 6.81
CA VAL A 476 20.82 15.89 6.16
C VAL A 476 20.09 16.17 4.86
N VAL A 477 19.25 17.19 4.85
CA VAL A 477 18.41 17.56 3.70
C VAL A 477 18.07 19.05 3.76
N GLN A 478 17.85 19.66 2.60
CA GLN A 478 17.36 21.03 2.47
C GLN A 478 15.88 20.99 2.08
N VAL A 479 15.04 21.83 2.67
CA VAL A 479 13.63 21.98 2.31
C VAL A 479 13.37 23.39 1.80
N ARG A 480 12.59 23.52 0.73
CA ARG A 480 12.16 24.80 0.16
C ARG A 480 10.66 24.95 0.32
N SER A 481 10.20 26.04 0.92
CA SER A 481 8.77 26.37 1.05
C SER A 481 8.17 26.93 -0.23
N ALA A 482 6.84 27.05 -0.26
CA ALA A 482 6.10 27.68 -1.36
C ALA A 482 6.53 29.13 -1.62
N ASP A 483 6.97 29.85 -0.58
CA ASP A 483 7.38 31.26 -0.69
C ASP A 483 8.88 31.41 -1.07
N GLY A 484 9.59 30.29 -1.25
CA GLY A 484 10.96 30.24 -1.75
C GLY A 484 12.04 30.07 -0.69
N ASP A 485 11.69 30.12 0.60
CA ASP A 485 12.64 29.99 1.70
C ASP A 485 13.26 28.60 1.75
N VAL A 486 14.59 28.55 1.81
CA VAL A 486 15.37 27.31 1.91
C VAL A 486 15.88 27.14 3.34
N ASN A 487 15.52 26.02 3.96
CA ASN A 487 15.94 25.67 5.32
C ASN A 487 16.69 24.33 5.34
N ASN A 488 17.70 24.24 6.20
CA ASN A 488 18.46 23.01 6.41
C ASN A 488 17.85 22.20 7.55
N VAL A 489 17.44 20.97 7.26
CA VAL A 489 17.06 19.99 8.29
C VAL A 489 18.32 19.26 8.74
N ARG A 490 18.55 19.26 10.05
CA ARG A 490 19.75 18.71 10.68
C ARG A 490 19.41 17.62 11.67
N SER A 491 20.33 16.68 11.89
CA SER A 491 20.29 15.80 13.06
C SER A 491 20.32 16.66 14.34
N ARG A 492 19.55 16.26 15.37
CA ARG A 492 19.49 16.98 16.64
C ARG A 492 19.56 16.01 17.82
N ASN A 493 20.46 16.28 18.76
CA ASN A 493 20.60 15.52 20.01
C ASN A 493 20.89 14.02 19.74
N VAL A 494 21.61 13.72 18.65
CA VAL A 494 22.03 12.36 18.30
C VAL A 494 23.52 12.36 18.02
N GLU A 495 24.28 11.68 18.88
CA GLU A 495 25.72 11.51 18.68
C GLU A 495 26.01 10.46 17.59
N LYS A 496 27.20 10.57 16.99
CA LYS A 496 27.66 9.55 16.04
C LYS A 496 27.89 8.26 16.81
N LEU A 497 27.08 7.25 16.52
CA LEU A 497 27.17 5.95 17.17
C LEU A 497 27.97 4.97 16.30
N TRP A 498 27.80 4.94 14.99
CA TRP A 498 28.46 3.92 14.17
C TRP A 498 29.56 4.52 13.30
N ASP A 499 30.79 3.98 13.40
CA ASP A 499 31.96 4.41 12.61
C ASP A 499 32.39 3.38 11.56
N LYS A 500 31.94 2.13 11.68
CA LYS A 500 32.35 1.04 10.77
C LYS A 500 31.59 1.11 9.43
N PRO A 501 31.90 0.24 8.44
CA PRO A 501 31.20 0.19 7.16
C PRO A 501 29.66 0.13 7.27
N VAL A 502 29.02 0.81 6.33
CA VAL A 502 27.56 0.95 6.17
C VAL A 502 27.21 0.71 4.71
N VAL A 503 26.29 -0.23 4.48
CA VAL A 503 25.62 -0.48 3.19
C VAL A 503 24.14 -0.22 3.39
N VAL A 504 23.50 0.44 2.42
CA VAL A 504 22.05 0.71 2.43
C VAL A 504 21.40 0.04 1.23
N ILE A 505 20.46 -0.86 1.47
CA ILE A 505 19.68 -1.53 0.43
C ILE A 505 18.42 -0.72 0.18
N VAL A 506 18.16 -0.41 -1.09
CA VAL A 506 16.96 0.28 -1.53
C VAL A 506 16.32 -0.44 -2.72
N ASP A 507 15.02 -0.24 -2.91
CA ASP A 507 14.31 -0.70 -4.11
C ASP A 507 13.40 0.40 -4.67
N ARG A 508 12.62 0.05 -5.69
CA ARG A 508 11.69 0.96 -6.36
C ARG A 508 10.60 1.52 -5.44
N THR A 509 10.29 0.84 -4.35
CA THR A 509 9.28 1.22 -3.35
C THR A 509 9.85 2.00 -2.17
N SER A 510 11.18 2.05 -2.02
CA SER A 510 11.84 2.96 -1.08
C SER A 510 11.52 4.41 -1.45
N ALA A 511 10.88 5.17 -0.56
CA ALA A 511 10.41 6.52 -0.87
C ALA A 511 10.63 7.53 0.29
N SER A 512 10.60 8.83 -0.05
CA SER A 512 10.53 9.93 0.92
C SER A 512 11.68 9.91 1.94
N ALA A 513 11.41 9.62 3.22
CA ALA A 513 12.42 9.56 4.27
C ALA A 513 13.54 8.54 3.99
N SER A 514 13.21 7.41 3.36
CA SER A 514 14.19 6.41 2.90
C SER A 514 15.16 6.99 1.87
N GLU A 515 14.65 7.82 0.97
CA GLU A 515 15.45 8.49 -0.06
C GLU A 515 16.32 9.58 0.54
N ILE A 516 15.83 10.31 1.54
CA ILE A 516 16.60 11.30 2.29
C ILE A 516 17.77 10.63 2.99
N PHE A 517 17.52 9.53 3.72
CA PHE A 517 18.57 8.79 4.41
C PHE A 517 19.60 8.22 3.42
N ALA A 518 19.16 7.51 2.38
CA ALA A 518 20.06 6.92 1.39
C ALA A 518 20.88 7.99 0.65
N ALA A 519 20.25 9.11 0.26
CA ALA A 519 20.94 10.23 -0.37
C ALA A 519 21.98 10.87 0.54
N ALA A 520 21.66 11.08 1.82
CA ALA A 520 22.62 11.65 2.78
C ALA A 520 23.80 10.72 3.02
N ILE A 521 23.57 9.41 3.18
CA ILE A 521 24.65 8.42 3.31
C ILE A 521 25.57 8.43 2.07
N GLN A 522 25.00 8.57 0.87
CA GLN A 522 25.75 8.67 -0.39
C GLN A 522 26.50 9.99 -0.51
N ASP A 523 25.84 11.13 -0.25
CA ASP A 523 26.42 12.47 -0.44
C ASP A 523 27.55 12.78 0.55
N TYR A 524 27.43 12.30 1.79
CA TYR A 524 28.52 12.39 2.78
C TYR A 524 29.62 11.36 2.55
N SER A 525 29.49 10.49 1.54
CA SER A 525 30.37 9.33 1.35
C SER A 525 30.48 8.47 2.61
N ARG A 526 29.40 8.36 3.39
CA ARG A 526 29.38 7.61 4.66
C ARG A 526 29.21 6.11 4.41
N GLY A 527 28.56 5.73 3.31
CA GLY A 527 28.19 4.37 2.98
C GLY A 527 28.02 4.15 1.48
N VAL A 528 27.68 2.92 1.12
CA VAL A 528 27.38 2.52 -0.27
C VAL A 528 25.90 2.17 -0.35
N VAL A 529 25.21 2.72 -1.33
CA VAL A 529 23.81 2.41 -1.62
C VAL A 529 23.76 1.32 -2.70
N VAL A 530 23.01 0.25 -2.44
CA VAL A 530 22.86 -0.90 -3.34
C VAL A 530 21.38 -1.19 -3.61
N GLY A 531 21.06 -1.84 -4.73
CA GLY A 531 19.68 -2.25 -5.05
C GLY A 531 19.15 -1.61 -6.34
N ASP A 532 17.88 -1.17 -6.35
CA ASP A 532 17.25 -0.49 -7.49
C ASP A 532 17.05 1.01 -7.24
N ARG A 533 16.85 1.79 -8.31
CA ARG A 533 16.49 3.21 -8.21
C ARG A 533 15.20 3.37 -7.43
N THR A 534 15.25 4.24 -6.42
CA THR A 534 14.12 4.53 -5.52
C THR A 534 12.93 5.19 -6.22
N TRP A 535 11.85 5.42 -5.46
CA TRP A 535 10.58 5.94 -5.95
C TRP A 535 10.71 7.27 -6.69
N GLY A 536 11.44 8.23 -6.12
CA GLY A 536 11.57 9.59 -6.60
C GLY A 536 10.65 10.60 -5.92
N LYS A 537 10.23 10.38 -4.67
CA LYS A 537 9.42 11.36 -3.95
C LYS A 537 10.35 12.45 -3.42
N GLY A 538 10.04 13.70 -3.74
CA GLY A 538 10.85 14.88 -3.39
C GLY A 538 10.03 15.99 -2.74
N THR A 539 8.87 15.66 -2.19
CA THR A 539 7.89 16.58 -1.63
C THR A 539 7.53 16.22 -0.20
N VAL A 540 7.23 17.25 0.59
CA VAL A 540 6.78 17.15 1.98
C VAL A 540 5.35 17.65 2.06
N GLN A 541 4.51 16.82 2.68
CA GLN A 541 3.11 17.14 2.93
C GLN A 541 2.92 17.53 4.40
N THR A 542 1.91 18.36 4.64
CA THR A 542 1.36 18.58 5.98
C THR A 542 -0.04 17.98 6.04
N PHE A 543 -0.47 17.52 7.20
CA PHE A 543 -1.82 17.04 7.48
C PHE A 543 -2.46 17.97 8.52
N ARG A 544 -3.63 18.56 8.21
CA ARG A 544 -4.37 19.46 9.11
C ARG A 544 -5.86 19.15 9.08
N SER A 545 -6.53 19.35 10.22
CA SER A 545 -7.99 19.31 10.24
C SER A 545 -8.54 20.47 9.41
N LEU A 546 -9.65 20.26 8.70
CA LEU A 546 -10.31 21.38 8.02
C LEU A 546 -10.87 22.41 9.00
N SER A 547 -11.16 21.99 10.24
CA SER A 547 -11.61 22.90 11.31
C SER A 547 -10.55 23.94 11.70
N ASP A 548 -9.25 23.66 11.47
CA ASP A 548 -8.14 24.58 11.75
C ASP A 548 -8.20 25.87 10.90
N PHE A 549 -8.97 25.85 9.80
CA PHE A 549 -9.13 26.98 8.87
C PHE A 549 -10.39 27.81 9.14
N LEU A 550 -11.18 27.45 10.16
CA LEU A 550 -12.36 28.20 10.55
C LEU A 550 -11.99 29.24 11.62
N ARG A 551 -12.52 30.46 11.48
CA ARG A 551 -12.31 31.53 12.47
C ARG A 551 -12.97 31.21 13.82
N ASP A 552 -14.11 30.54 13.78
CA ASP A 552 -14.91 30.18 14.95
C ASP A 552 -15.54 28.79 14.71
N PRO A 553 -14.78 27.71 14.93
CA PRO A 553 -15.26 26.35 14.68
C PRO A 553 -16.28 25.93 15.74
N ASN A 554 -17.40 25.34 15.31
CA ASN A 554 -18.30 24.67 16.24
C ASN A 554 -17.60 23.42 16.83
N PRO A 555 -17.93 23.00 18.06
CA PRO A 555 -17.34 21.81 18.68
C PRO A 555 -17.44 20.54 17.80
N THR A 556 -18.51 20.43 17.00
CA THR A 556 -18.75 19.30 16.09
C THR A 556 -17.92 19.35 14.81
N ASP A 557 -17.42 20.54 14.40
CA ASP A 557 -16.70 20.71 13.13
C ASP A 557 -15.39 19.92 13.07
N LYS A 558 -14.75 19.73 14.22
CA LYS A 558 -13.54 18.94 14.35
C LYS A 558 -13.76 17.48 13.94
N ASP A 559 -14.96 16.97 14.20
CA ASP A 559 -15.34 15.58 13.95
C ASP A 559 -16.17 15.39 12.68
N SER A 560 -16.52 16.45 11.95
CA SER A 560 -17.45 16.38 10.81
C SER A 560 -16.93 16.94 9.49
N LEU A 561 -15.83 17.70 9.49
CA LEU A 561 -15.27 18.26 8.24
C LEU A 561 -14.08 17.47 7.67
N GLY A 562 -13.49 16.57 8.44
CA GLY A 562 -12.31 15.81 8.01
C GLY A 562 -11.01 16.62 8.03
N ALA A 563 -10.08 16.22 7.17
CA ALA A 563 -8.72 16.76 7.13
C ALA A 563 -8.20 16.88 5.70
N LEU A 564 -7.20 17.73 5.50
CA LEU A 564 -6.49 17.86 4.23
C LEU A 564 -5.02 17.60 4.44
N LYS A 565 -4.48 16.73 3.59
CA LYS A 565 -3.06 16.55 3.38
C LYS A 565 -2.67 17.25 2.09
N TRP A 566 -1.71 18.16 2.13
CA TRP A 566 -1.25 18.83 0.91
C TRP A 566 0.24 19.13 0.95
N THR A 567 0.82 19.28 -0.24
CA THR A 567 2.24 19.52 -0.39
C THR A 567 2.60 20.97 -0.02
N ILE A 568 3.52 21.15 0.93
CA ILE A 568 3.96 22.47 1.43
C ILE A 568 5.41 22.79 1.09
N GLN A 569 6.24 21.77 0.84
CA GLN A 569 7.66 21.94 0.60
C GLN A 569 8.17 20.93 -0.43
N LYS A 570 9.26 21.29 -1.11
CA LYS A 570 10.13 20.36 -1.83
C LYS A 570 11.41 20.14 -1.05
N PHE A 571 11.92 18.91 -1.05
CA PHE A 571 13.21 18.62 -0.45
C PHE A 571 14.30 18.34 -1.48
N PHE A 572 15.52 18.67 -1.08
CA PHE A 572 16.74 18.65 -1.89
C PHE A 572 17.86 18.02 -1.07
N ARG A 573 18.68 17.23 -1.75
CA ARG A 573 19.91 16.65 -1.24
C ARG A 573 20.87 17.77 -0.80
N VAL A 574 21.84 17.43 0.05
CA VAL A 574 22.88 18.38 0.48
C VAL A 574 23.73 18.89 -0.68
N ASN A 575 23.83 18.12 -1.77
CA ASN A 575 24.49 18.52 -3.00
C ASN A 575 23.63 19.46 -3.89
N GLY A 576 22.44 19.86 -3.44
CA GLY A 576 21.52 20.77 -4.14
C GLY A 576 20.54 20.11 -5.12
N GLY A 577 20.74 18.85 -5.51
CA GLY A 577 19.82 18.12 -6.39
C GLY A 577 18.56 17.61 -5.67
N SER A 578 17.40 17.59 -6.32
CA SER A 578 16.20 16.95 -5.74
C SER A 578 16.15 15.43 -6.02
N THR A 579 15.46 14.68 -5.16
CA THR A 579 15.03 13.29 -5.44
C THR A 579 13.77 13.25 -6.30
N GLN A 580 13.02 14.36 -6.44
CA GLN A 580 11.75 14.40 -7.18
C GLN A 580 11.90 13.79 -8.59
N VAL A 581 11.05 12.82 -8.95
CA VAL A 581 11.05 12.06 -10.23
C VAL A 581 12.26 11.15 -10.45
N LYS A 582 13.45 11.52 -9.98
CA LYS A 582 14.72 10.80 -10.24
C LYS A 582 15.06 9.75 -9.20
N GLY A 583 14.65 9.95 -7.96
CA GLY A 583 15.05 9.16 -6.80
C GLY A 583 16.56 9.21 -6.51
N VAL A 584 16.99 8.29 -5.67
CA VAL A 584 18.38 7.94 -5.40
C VAL A 584 18.76 6.81 -6.34
N THR A 585 19.85 7.01 -7.09
CA THR A 585 20.43 5.95 -7.91
C THR A 585 21.48 5.21 -7.07
N PRO A 586 21.35 3.88 -6.90
CA PRO A 586 22.34 3.09 -6.17
C PRO A 586 23.72 3.16 -6.81
N ASP A 587 24.75 3.08 -5.98
CA ASP A 587 26.15 2.97 -6.39
C ASP A 587 26.41 1.63 -7.10
N ILE A 588 25.81 0.55 -6.59
CA ILE A 588 25.81 -0.79 -7.19
C ILE A 588 24.36 -1.22 -7.45
N LYS A 589 24.02 -1.42 -8.72
CA LYS A 589 22.65 -1.75 -9.13
C LYS A 589 22.42 -3.26 -9.07
N PHE A 590 21.30 -3.66 -8.48
CA PHE A 590 20.82 -5.04 -8.48
C PHE A 590 19.65 -5.21 -9.48
N PRO A 591 19.29 -6.45 -9.84
CA PRO A 591 18.08 -6.72 -10.62
C PRO A 591 16.84 -6.14 -9.95
N SER A 592 15.90 -5.66 -10.77
CA SER A 592 14.62 -5.11 -10.31
C SER A 592 13.47 -5.93 -10.87
N MET A 593 12.55 -6.29 -9.99
CA MET A 593 11.28 -6.96 -10.32
C MET A 593 10.20 -5.99 -10.79
N PHE A 594 10.51 -4.69 -10.82
CA PHE A 594 9.55 -3.64 -11.14
C PHE A 594 9.83 -3.06 -12.52
N ASP A 595 8.75 -2.79 -13.27
CA ASP A 595 8.86 -1.98 -14.47
C ASP A 595 9.13 -0.51 -14.08
N LYS A 596 10.19 0.07 -14.64
CA LYS A 596 10.66 1.42 -14.34
C LYS A 596 9.72 2.50 -14.88
N GLU A 597 8.90 2.16 -15.88
CA GLU A 597 7.88 3.04 -16.46
C GLU A 597 6.59 3.01 -15.61
N ASP A 598 6.28 1.88 -14.99
CA ASP A 598 5.01 1.68 -14.27
C ASP A 598 5.01 2.05 -12.78
N LEU A 599 6.18 2.09 -12.16
CA LEU A 599 6.32 2.34 -10.73
C LEU A 599 7.24 3.52 -10.45
N GLY A 600 6.89 4.36 -9.47
CA GLY A 600 7.68 5.52 -9.04
C GLY A 600 7.01 6.87 -9.31
N GLU A 601 7.59 7.93 -8.78
CA GLU A 601 7.06 9.31 -8.89
C GLU A 601 6.91 9.76 -10.35
N ALA A 602 7.87 9.39 -11.20
CA ALA A 602 7.87 9.70 -12.62
C ALA A 602 6.64 9.14 -13.38
N SER A 603 5.91 8.20 -12.76
CA SER A 603 4.71 7.63 -13.36
C SER A 603 3.55 8.62 -13.32
N TYR A 604 3.42 9.49 -12.30
CA TYR A 604 2.27 10.39 -12.16
C TYR A 604 2.27 11.47 -13.26
N ASP A 605 1.11 11.67 -13.90
CA ASP A 605 0.98 12.58 -15.04
C ASP A 605 1.23 14.05 -14.62
N ASN A 606 0.95 14.37 -13.36
CA ASN A 606 1.07 15.68 -12.74
C ASN A 606 2.15 15.74 -11.65
N ALA A 607 3.07 14.76 -11.58
CA ALA A 607 4.20 14.83 -10.67
C ALA A 607 5.00 16.11 -10.92
N MET A 608 5.38 16.79 -9.83
CA MET A 608 6.18 17.99 -9.96
C MET A 608 7.53 17.69 -10.63
N PRO A 609 8.06 18.61 -11.46
CA PRO A 609 9.32 18.40 -12.15
C PRO A 609 10.50 18.37 -11.19
N TRP A 610 11.56 17.67 -11.60
CA TRP A 610 12.85 17.73 -10.92
C TRP A 610 13.44 19.14 -11.00
N THR A 611 13.99 19.62 -9.88
CA THR A 611 14.66 20.93 -9.78
C THR A 611 15.92 20.80 -8.91
N ALA A 612 16.80 21.80 -8.96
CA ALA A 612 17.96 21.90 -8.08
C ALA A 612 18.03 23.27 -7.42
N ILE A 613 18.75 23.35 -6.30
CA ILE A 613 19.07 24.58 -5.56
C ILE A 613 20.57 24.64 -5.27
N GLN A 614 21.03 25.71 -4.62
CA GLN A 614 22.40 25.81 -4.14
C GLN A 614 22.70 24.70 -3.11
N PRO A 615 23.83 24.00 -3.23
CA PRO A 615 24.25 23.00 -2.25
C PRO A 615 24.32 23.57 -0.83
N ALA A 616 24.01 22.74 0.16
CA ALA A 616 24.25 23.07 1.56
C ALA A 616 25.76 23.15 1.84
N SER A 617 26.13 23.87 2.90
CA SER A 617 27.48 23.74 3.46
C SER A 617 27.59 22.39 4.17
N TYR A 618 28.35 21.47 3.58
CA TYR A 618 28.67 20.16 4.17
C TYR A 618 30.07 19.71 3.75
N LYS A 619 30.66 18.79 4.52
CA LYS A 619 31.97 18.20 4.23
C LYS A 619 31.80 16.68 4.11
N PRO A 620 32.07 16.08 2.93
CA PRO A 620 32.12 14.61 2.81
C PRO A 620 33.12 14.02 3.81
N LEU A 621 32.80 12.85 4.36
CA LEU A 621 33.67 12.15 5.32
C LEU A 621 34.86 11.46 4.62
N ALA A 622 34.66 11.05 3.37
CA ALA A 622 35.66 10.38 2.54
C ALA A 622 35.40 10.62 1.04
N SER A 623 36.32 10.15 0.19
CA SER A 623 36.06 9.90 -1.23
C SER A 623 35.94 8.39 -1.41
N LEU A 624 34.81 7.92 -1.95
CA LEU A 624 34.54 6.48 -2.15
C LEU A 624 34.55 6.06 -3.63
N SER A 625 34.91 6.95 -4.56
CA SER A 625 34.74 6.69 -6.00
C SER A 625 35.54 5.48 -6.51
N GLU A 626 36.80 5.33 -6.09
CA GLU A 626 37.65 4.20 -6.49
C GLU A 626 37.29 2.91 -5.73
N GLU A 627 36.89 3.04 -4.48
CA GLU A 627 36.38 1.95 -3.65
C GLU A 627 35.11 1.38 -4.27
N ILE A 628 34.15 2.23 -4.67
CA ILE A 628 32.90 1.80 -5.32
C ILE A 628 33.19 1.04 -6.62
N LYS A 629 34.14 1.50 -7.45
CA LYS A 629 34.55 0.76 -8.66
C LYS A 629 35.09 -0.62 -8.31
N THR A 630 35.92 -0.71 -7.27
CA THR A 630 36.49 -1.99 -6.79
C THR A 630 35.41 -2.91 -6.24
N LEU A 631 34.50 -2.39 -5.41
CA LEU A 631 33.37 -3.12 -4.85
C LEU A 631 32.46 -3.66 -5.94
N LYS A 632 32.17 -2.83 -6.96
CA LYS A 632 31.40 -3.25 -8.13
C LYS A 632 32.09 -4.38 -8.88
N ALA A 633 33.39 -4.28 -9.13
CA ALA A 633 34.13 -5.35 -9.81
C ALA A 633 34.12 -6.68 -9.01
N ARG A 634 34.23 -6.61 -7.68
CA ARG A 634 34.13 -7.78 -6.79
C ARG A 634 32.72 -8.37 -6.80
N HIS A 635 31.69 -7.53 -6.72
CA HIS A 635 30.29 -7.91 -6.88
C HIS A 635 30.05 -8.62 -8.22
N ASP A 636 30.40 -7.98 -9.34
CA ASP A 636 30.22 -8.49 -10.70
C ASP A 636 30.92 -9.85 -10.90
N LYS A 637 32.05 -10.09 -10.21
CA LYS A 637 32.74 -11.39 -10.21
C LYS A 637 31.98 -12.43 -9.40
N ARG A 638 31.52 -12.10 -8.19
CA ARG A 638 30.80 -13.04 -7.30
C ARG A 638 29.49 -13.50 -7.90
N ILE A 639 28.70 -12.58 -8.44
CA ILE A 639 27.36 -12.90 -8.94
C ILE A 639 27.38 -13.85 -10.14
N LYS A 640 28.44 -13.80 -10.96
CA LYS A 640 28.62 -14.70 -12.12
C LYS A 640 28.81 -16.15 -11.74
N THR A 641 29.27 -16.43 -10.52
CA THR A 641 29.48 -17.79 -10.01
C THR A 641 28.49 -18.19 -8.93
N SER A 642 27.59 -17.28 -8.53
CA SER A 642 26.57 -17.53 -7.51
C SER A 642 25.32 -18.11 -8.13
N GLY A 643 25.07 -19.41 -7.90
CA GLY A 643 23.85 -20.06 -8.40
C GLY A 643 22.56 -19.43 -7.83
N SER A 644 22.59 -18.98 -6.57
CA SER A 644 21.43 -18.29 -5.96
C SER A 644 21.18 -16.91 -6.56
N TRP A 645 22.22 -16.17 -6.94
CA TRP A 645 22.07 -14.90 -7.65
C TRP A 645 21.50 -15.09 -9.05
N GLN A 646 22.07 -16.02 -9.83
CA GLN A 646 21.59 -16.33 -11.18
C GLN A 646 20.14 -16.76 -11.18
N LEU A 647 19.75 -17.61 -10.24
CA LEU A 647 18.35 -18.02 -10.07
C LEU A 647 17.44 -16.83 -9.75
N MET A 648 17.82 -15.98 -8.79
CA MET A 648 17.04 -14.77 -8.47
C MET A 648 16.87 -13.85 -9.68
N GLU A 649 17.91 -13.68 -10.50
CA GLU A 649 17.86 -12.86 -11.72
C GLU A 649 16.93 -13.45 -12.79
N ASP A 650 16.96 -14.77 -12.99
CA ASP A 650 16.07 -15.46 -13.91
C ASP A 650 14.60 -15.37 -13.46
N GLU A 651 14.35 -15.58 -12.17
CA GLU A 651 13.01 -15.45 -11.56
C GLU A 651 12.47 -14.02 -11.69
N THR A 652 13.33 -13.03 -11.42
CA THR A 652 13.01 -11.61 -11.56
C THR A 652 12.66 -11.26 -13.00
N SER A 653 13.47 -11.72 -13.95
CA SER A 653 13.26 -11.49 -15.39
C SER A 653 11.98 -12.15 -15.88
N TYR A 654 11.68 -13.36 -15.39
CA TYR A 654 10.45 -14.07 -15.73
C TYR A 654 9.21 -13.38 -15.16
N ALA A 655 9.25 -12.94 -13.89
CA ALA A 655 8.18 -12.18 -13.26
C ALA A 655 7.89 -10.87 -14.01
N LEU A 656 8.94 -10.14 -14.42
CA LEU A 656 8.81 -8.91 -15.21
C LEU A 656 8.12 -9.19 -16.55
N LYS A 657 8.55 -10.24 -17.28
CA LYS A 657 7.91 -10.66 -18.53
C LYS A 657 6.42 -10.96 -18.37
N LEU A 658 6.03 -11.61 -17.27
CA LEU A 658 4.63 -11.89 -16.97
C LEU A 658 3.84 -10.62 -16.64
N SER A 659 4.42 -9.71 -15.85
CA SER A 659 3.77 -8.44 -15.47
C SER A 659 3.48 -7.53 -16.67
N GLN A 660 4.27 -7.63 -17.74
CA GLN A 660 4.11 -6.84 -18.96
C GLN A 660 3.01 -7.35 -19.89
N ARG A 661 2.37 -8.48 -19.55
CA ARG A 661 1.27 -9.06 -20.33
C ARG A 661 0.01 -8.23 -20.21
N LYS A 662 -0.54 -7.81 -21.36
CA LYS A 662 -1.74 -6.94 -21.43
C LYS A 662 -3.00 -7.66 -21.85
N SER A 663 -2.88 -8.82 -22.48
CA SER A 663 -4.02 -9.62 -22.88
C SER A 663 -3.83 -11.10 -22.60
N TYR A 664 -4.94 -11.78 -22.38
CA TYR A 664 -5.02 -13.23 -22.26
C TYR A 664 -5.91 -13.79 -23.35
N SER A 665 -5.52 -14.94 -23.91
CA SER A 665 -6.41 -15.70 -24.78
C SER A 665 -7.58 -16.26 -23.97
N LEU A 666 -8.77 -16.27 -24.56
CA LEU A 666 -9.95 -16.93 -24.00
C LEU A 666 -10.21 -18.29 -24.65
N ASN A 667 -9.23 -18.82 -25.39
CA ASN A 667 -9.22 -20.20 -25.86
C ASN A 667 -8.56 -21.09 -24.79
N LEU A 668 -9.30 -22.10 -24.30
CA LEU A 668 -8.84 -22.92 -23.18
C LEU A 668 -7.58 -23.73 -23.53
N VAL A 669 -7.53 -24.33 -24.72
CA VAL A 669 -6.38 -25.13 -25.18
C VAL A 669 -5.11 -24.28 -25.24
N LYS A 670 -5.20 -23.05 -25.78
CA LYS A 670 -4.07 -22.11 -25.78
C LYS A 670 -3.63 -21.76 -24.36
N ARG A 671 -4.57 -21.55 -23.44
CA ARG A 671 -4.29 -21.21 -22.04
C ARG A 671 -3.71 -22.39 -21.24
N GLU A 672 -4.12 -23.61 -21.51
CA GLU A 672 -3.55 -24.83 -20.93
C GLU A 672 -2.11 -25.03 -21.38
N ALA A 673 -1.83 -24.90 -22.69
CA ALA A 673 -0.48 -24.99 -23.23
C ALA A 673 0.45 -23.88 -22.69
N GLU A 674 -0.07 -22.66 -22.52
CA GLU A 674 0.66 -21.59 -21.83
C GLU A 674 0.96 -21.97 -20.37
N ARG A 675 -0.03 -22.47 -19.64
CA ARG A 675 0.13 -22.86 -18.22
C ARG A 675 1.10 -24.01 -18.04
N GLU A 676 1.14 -24.97 -18.96
CA GLU A 676 2.11 -26.06 -18.97
C GLU A 676 3.55 -25.55 -19.12
N LYS A 677 3.80 -24.66 -20.09
CA LYS A 677 5.13 -24.01 -20.24
C LYS A 677 5.53 -23.20 -19.01
N MET A 678 4.56 -22.53 -18.39
CA MET A 678 4.81 -21.83 -17.13
C MET A 678 5.17 -22.82 -16.00
N ASN A 679 4.42 -23.91 -15.86
CA ASN A 679 4.71 -24.99 -14.90
C ASN A 679 6.12 -25.57 -15.08
N GLU A 680 6.55 -25.83 -16.31
CA GLU A 680 7.90 -26.34 -16.60
C GLU A 680 8.97 -25.36 -16.14
N THR A 681 8.78 -24.06 -16.44
CA THR A 681 9.70 -23.01 -15.99
C THR A 681 9.80 -22.96 -14.47
N TYR A 682 8.66 -23.07 -13.76
CA TYR A 682 8.66 -23.05 -12.29
C TYR A 682 9.27 -24.30 -11.67
N LYS A 683 9.06 -25.48 -12.26
CA LYS A 683 9.73 -26.72 -11.83
C LYS A 683 11.25 -26.62 -11.96
N ASP A 684 11.75 -25.96 -13.00
CA ASP A 684 13.19 -25.68 -13.13
C ASP A 684 13.70 -24.78 -12.00
N PHE A 685 12.99 -23.68 -11.70
CA PHE A 685 13.34 -22.79 -10.59
C PHE A 685 13.32 -23.52 -9.23
N GLU A 686 12.28 -24.30 -8.95
CA GLU A 686 12.19 -25.09 -7.71
C GLU A 686 13.33 -26.11 -7.60
N LYS A 687 13.68 -26.79 -8.70
CA LYS A 687 14.80 -27.73 -8.72
C LYS A 687 16.11 -27.01 -8.39
N ARG A 688 16.38 -25.87 -9.04
CA ARG A 688 17.58 -25.06 -8.78
C ARG A 688 17.64 -24.55 -7.33
N ARG A 689 16.51 -24.18 -6.73
CA ARG A 689 16.44 -23.83 -5.29
C ARG A 689 16.83 -24.99 -4.38
N LYS A 690 16.27 -26.18 -4.64
CA LYS A 690 16.56 -27.40 -3.86
C LYS A 690 18.04 -27.76 -3.94
N ASP A 691 18.63 -27.67 -5.13
CA ASP A 691 20.05 -27.94 -5.36
C ASP A 691 20.96 -26.94 -4.61
N LEU A 692 20.46 -25.73 -4.31
CA LEU A 692 21.14 -24.71 -3.51
C LEU A 692 20.95 -24.86 -1.99
N GLY A 693 20.25 -25.92 -1.54
CA GLY A 693 20.03 -26.20 -0.12
C GLY A 693 18.97 -25.32 0.54
N GLU A 694 18.15 -24.61 -0.24
CA GLU A 694 16.98 -23.92 0.30
C GLU A 694 15.85 -24.93 0.55
N LYS A 695 15.05 -24.70 1.61
CA LYS A 695 13.89 -25.56 1.92
C LYS A 695 12.89 -25.54 0.76
N ASP A 696 12.01 -26.54 0.69
CA ASP A 696 10.94 -26.58 -0.32
C ASP A 696 10.01 -25.37 -0.11
N LEU A 697 10.09 -24.40 -1.02
CA LEU A 697 9.38 -23.15 -0.91
C LEU A 697 8.21 -23.14 -1.87
N ALA A 698 7.01 -22.99 -1.30
CA ALA A 698 5.83 -22.53 -2.01
C ALA A 698 5.96 -21.04 -2.39
N THR A 699 7.12 -20.62 -2.91
CA THR A 699 7.43 -19.22 -3.25
C THR A 699 6.74 -18.80 -4.54
N PHE A 700 6.43 -19.74 -5.42
CA PHE A 700 5.68 -19.42 -6.64
C PHE A 700 4.44 -20.31 -6.77
N LYS A 701 3.27 -19.69 -6.59
CA LYS A 701 1.98 -20.28 -6.94
C LYS A 701 1.56 -19.70 -8.29
N LEU A 702 1.36 -20.56 -9.28
CA LEU A 702 0.66 -20.16 -10.50
C LEU A 702 -0.71 -19.61 -10.13
N ASP A 703 -1.16 -18.62 -10.90
CA ASP A 703 -2.51 -18.06 -10.80
C ASP A 703 -3.54 -19.20 -10.66
N ASP A 704 -4.15 -19.27 -9.49
CA ASP A 704 -5.16 -20.28 -9.16
C ASP A 704 -6.57 -19.78 -9.47
N GLY A 705 -6.68 -18.58 -10.04
CA GLY A 705 -7.94 -17.94 -10.37
C GLY A 705 -8.72 -17.41 -9.16
N LEU A 706 -8.23 -17.63 -7.94
CA LEU A 706 -8.86 -17.15 -6.72
C LEU A 706 -8.51 -15.68 -6.50
N ALA A 707 -9.50 -14.91 -6.04
CA ALA A 707 -9.29 -13.54 -5.60
C ALA A 707 -8.78 -13.53 -4.15
N ALA A 708 -8.27 -12.37 -3.71
CA ALA A 708 -7.86 -12.17 -2.32
C ALA A 708 -9.01 -12.54 -1.35
N GLY A 709 -8.71 -13.38 -0.36
CA GLY A 709 -9.69 -13.86 0.63
C GLY A 709 -10.47 -15.12 0.22
N GLU A 710 -10.36 -15.59 -1.03
CA GLU A 710 -11.02 -16.83 -1.48
C GLU A 710 -10.15 -18.10 -1.28
N GLY A 711 -8.86 -17.92 -0.99
CA GLY A 711 -7.89 -19.01 -0.75
C GLY A 711 -8.04 -19.69 0.61
N ASN A 712 -7.07 -20.51 1.00
CA ASN A 712 -7.01 -21.10 2.34
C ASN A 712 -6.09 -20.25 3.24
N LEU A 713 -6.65 -19.61 4.27
CA LEU A 713 -5.89 -18.72 5.15
C LEU A 713 -4.70 -19.42 5.81
N LYS A 714 -4.88 -20.65 6.30
CA LYS A 714 -3.82 -21.39 6.98
C LYS A 714 -2.64 -21.63 6.02
N GLN A 715 -2.94 -22.05 4.80
CA GLN A 715 -1.93 -22.23 3.77
C GLN A 715 -1.25 -20.90 3.39
N GLU A 716 -2.01 -19.82 3.24
CA GLU A 716 -1.46 -18.50 2.95
C GLU A 716 -0.47 -18.03 4.02
N LEU A 717 -0.82 -18.19 5.30
CA LEU A 717 0.04 -17.84 6.43
C LEU A 717 1.28 -18.75 6.53
N GLU A 718 1.13 -20.05 6.28
CA GLU A 718 2.25 -20.99 6.23
C GLU A 718 3.23 -20.64 5.09
N ASP A 719 2.71 -20.31 3.91
CA ASP A 719 3.51 -19.89 2.77
C ASP A 719 4.21 -18.55 3.05
N GLU A 720 3.55 -17.62 3.76
CA GLU A 720 4.15 -16.35 4.19
C GLU A 720 5.29 -16.56 5.18
N LYS A 721 5.10 -17.44 6.16
CA LYS A 721 6.12 -17.80 7.12
C LYS A 721 7.34 -18.42 6.43
N LYS A 722 7.12 -19.37 5.51
CA LYS A 722 8.20 -19.98 4.72
C LYS A 722 8.99 -18.94 3.93
N ARG A 723 8.32 -17.95 3.32
CA ARG A 723 9.00 -16.84 2.61
C ARG A 723 9.87 -15.99 3.52
N LYS A 724 9.44 -15.73 4.77
CA LYS A 724 10.24 -14.98 5.75
C LYS A 724 11.50 -15.74 6.22
N GLU A 725 11.49 -17.07 6.15
CA GLU A 725 12.61 -17.93 6.54
C GLU A 725 13.66 -18.12 5.42
N ASN A 726 13.49 -17.48 4.26
CA ASN A 726 14.32 -17.70 3.07
C ASN A 726 15.71 -17.08 3.08
N LEU A 727 16.52 -17.64 2.18
CA LEU A 727 17.78 -17.04 1.76
C LEU A 727 17.51 -15.68 1.11
N ASP A 728 17.76 -14.62 1.86
CA ASP A 728 17.72 -13.28 1.29
C ASP A 728 19.02 -13.01 0.53
N VAL A 729 19.05 -13.41 -0.75
CA VAL A 729 20.20 -13.31 -1.66
C VAL A 729 20.72 -11.87 -1.75
N ILE A 730 19.81 -10.90 -1.83
CA ILE A 730 20.13 -9.46 -1.87
C ILE A 730 20.83 -9.04 -0.58
N VAL A 731 20.29 -9.40 0.59
CA VAL A 731 20.91 -9.05 1.88
C VAL A 731 22.25 -9.74 2.07
N ARG A 732 22.40 -11.00 1.63
CA ARG A 732 23.67 -11.72 1.72
C ARG A 732 24.75 -11.08 0.86
N GLU A 733 24.44 -10.74 -0.38
CA GLU A 733 25.41 -10.06 -1.24
C GLU A 733 25.72 -8.65 -0.71
N SER A 734 24.73 -7.95 -0.14
CA SER A 734 24.96 -6.67 0.54
C SER A 734 25.88 -6.82 1.76
N ALA A 735 25.77 -7.93 2.51
CA ALA A 735 26.67 -8.25 3.60
C ALA A 735 28.09 -8.58 3.08
N ASN A 736 28.21 -9.29 1.96
CA ASN A 736 29.51 -9.52 1.31
C ASN A 736 30.17 -8.20 0.87
N ILE A 737 29.40 -7.26 0.31
CA ILE A 737 29.87 -5.91 -0.04
C ILE A 737 30.31 -5.15 1.23
N ALA A 738 29.57 -5.27 2.34
CA ALA A 738 29.99 -4.69 3.61
C ALA A 738 31.31 -5.30 4.12
N SER A 739 31.49 -6.62 3.97
CA SER A 739 32.72 -7.33 4.31
C SER A 739 33.90 -6.92 3.41
N ASP A 740 33.69 -6.72 2.10
CA ASP A 740 34.69 -6.14 1.20
C ASP A 740 35.12 -4.75 1.66
N MET A 741 34.18 -3.92 2.11
CA MET A 741 34.47 -2.57 2.62
C MET A 741 35.35 -2.62 3.88
N VAL A 742 35.14 -3.62 4.75
CA VAL A 742 36.02 -3.89 5.90
C VAL A 742 37.41 -4.31 5.41
N ALA A 743 37.49 -5.24 4.46
CA ALA A 743 38.75 -5.77 3.93
C ALA A 743 39.62 -4.70 3.24
N LEU A 744 38.98 -3.80 2.49
CA LEU A 744 39.64 -2.68 1.81
C LEU A 744 40.10 -1.57 2.78
N LYS A 745 39.86 -1.71 4.09
CA LYS A 745 40.14 -0.69 5.12
C LYS A 745 39.65 0.69 4.69
N VAL A 746 38.44 0.76 4.12
CA VAL A 746 37.83 2.03 3.70
C VAL A 746 37.75 2.93 4.94
N LYS A 747 38.71 3.86 5.09
CA LYS A 747 38.78 4.81 6.22
C LYS A 747 37.58 5.76 6.11
N ARG A 748 36.86 5.97 7.22
CA ARG A 748 35.60 6.73 7.27
C ARG A 748 35.54 7.64 8.47
#